data_AF-A0A380K9S4-F1
#
_entry.id   AF-A0A380K9S4-F1
#
_cell.length_a   1.000
_cell.length_b   1.000
_cell.length_c   1.000
_cell.angle_alpha   90.00
_cell.angle_beta   90.00
_cell.angle_gamma   90.00
#
_symmetry.space_group_name_H-M   'P 1'
#
loop_
_entity.id
_entity.type
_entity.pdbx_description
1 polymer ?
#
loop_
_entity_poly.entity_id
_entity_poly.type
_entity_poly.pdbx_seq_one_letter_code
_entity_poly.pdbx_strand_id
1 'polypeptide(L)'
;MIIGAFLSSSLVLADENTTISTTAENVQTEQVSSTTENNVADTSVFEVEQATELSSEQPLVEDSNNETTVSENNSSIASATTDTTDATVVANESALSDTSDNLGANTKAEEVSEDSQTAEVAETSTTITSAVDEEVTEDDNETETLKVNTDTVSEVNTASLTTSLVQATAKKVTSTQTQKSLVEASVSGNTLSIQYNGTITAGESLKFAAWSDNNDQDDLVWSDASFAGTALASYENHSGYETYHIHTYSFETGKAVGLNATDIVIEKSNVQTTITKVDDNTYKVTVINVPIYIKSVSLPVWSTVNGQDDIDWLTATKEDSSTYTGTISLKDHHYDSGDYNVYVYGQSKLGNQFIGLAVTKGFTVTETSATAPTITVSNYDKDSGVLTVTVSETSASKQLKFIRVVAWSESDQSNLYWYTTSDITNGTASLTVDEKYHDYIKGDYTVHVYVDFSDGTTSGYNLGSYTFNADQPVQQESSYFIDISSHNGVISVTEFLSLKSQGITGVVVKLTEGTSYTNPYASSQISNAQAAGLKVSAYHYSHYETAAEAKAEAQYFVSVAKSLGLSSSTVMVNDMESSEMLNGDINVSTRAWKEEMNRLGYGDLVYYTMASWLDIKGGKVSTSTFGMSNFWVAHYVYGYTYLDQETAKSLAYYSSAAAWQYTNVSPKLSHDLDENIDYTGRFTW
;
A
#
# COMPACT_ATOMS: atom_id res chain seq x y z
N MET A 1 22.75 20.07 -10.17
CA MET A 1 22.92 18.91 -9.27
C MET A 1 23.47 19.45 -7.96
N ILE A 2 22.86 19.11 -6.82
CA ILE A 2 23.17 19.60 -5.45
C ILE A 2 23.16 21.14 -5.30
N ILE A 3 22.06 21.71 -4.77
CA ILE A 3 22.11 22.84 -3.83
C ILE A 3 20.99 22.61 -2.80
N GLY A 4 21.32 22.69 -1.51
CA GLY A 4 20.35 22.95 -0.45
C GLY A 4 20.70 24.24 0.29
N ALA A 5 19.93 24.51 1.35
CA ALA A 5 20.12 25.54 2.39
C ALA A 5 19.46 26.93 2.22
N PHE A 6 19.23 27.52 3.40
CA PHE A 6 18.84 28.90 3.72
C PHE A 6 17.36 29.30 3.57
N LEU A 7 16.59 29.01 4.63
CA LEU A 7 15.57 29.94 5.13
C LEU A 7 16.25 30.92 6.10
N SER A 8 16.39 32.18 5.70
CA SER A 8 16.88 33.27 6.54
C SER A 8 15.70 34.05 7.14
N SER A 9 15.50 33.93 8.45
CA SER A 9 14.47 34.69 9.18
C SER A 9 14.72 36.19 9.10
N SER A 10 13.80 36.95 8.49
CA SER A 10 13.84 38.41 8.50
C SER A 10 13.32 38.96 9.81
N LEU A 11 14.22 39.49 10.64
CA LEU A 11 13.89 40.07 11.94
C LEU A 11 13.34 41.49 11.77
N VAL A 12 12.14 41.77 12.29
CA VAL A 12 11.62 43.14 12.39
C VAL A 12 12.16 43.78 13.68
N LEU A 13 12.80 44.95 13.52
CA LEU A 13 13.30 45.75 14.63
C LEU A 13 12.14 46.43 15.39
N ALA A 14 12.06 46.19 16.69
CA ALA A 14 11.45 47.09 17.66
C ALA A 14 12.49 47.32 18.78
N ASP A 15 12.72 48.58 19.14
CA ASP A 15 13.85 49.01 19.95
C ASP A 15 13.49 49.16 21.45
N GLU A 16 14.53 49.41 22.24
CA GLU A 16 14.54 49.85 23.64
C GLU A 16 14.37 48.81 24.78
N ASN A 17 15.54 48.36 25.24
CA ASN A 17 16.05 48.66 26.59
C ASN A 17 15.51 47.87 27.81
N THR A 18 16.35 46.97 28.36
CA THR A 18 16.90 47.08 29.74
C THR A 18 17.99 46.02 29.97
N THR A 19 19.14 46.44 30.52
CA THR A 19 20.29 45.58 30.89
C THR A 19 20.05 44.67 32.09
N ILE A 20 20.47 43.39 32.02
CA ILE A 20 20.87 42.59 33.20
C ILE A 20 22.19 41.85 32.93
N SER A 21 23.05 41.80 33.95
CA SER A 21 24.40 41.23 33.93
C SER A 21 24.42 39.70 34.00
N THR A 22 25.35 39.07 33.28
CA THR A 22 25.67 37.65 33.43
C THR A 22 26.49 37.39 34.69
N THR A 23 26.10 36.39 35.47
CA THR A 23 26.98 35.70 36.43
C THR A 23 26.66 34.21 36.37
N ALA A 24 27.68 33.38 36.22
CA ALA A 24 27.55 31.92 36.22
C ALA A 24 27.86 31.38 37.61
N GLU A 25 27.14 30.36 38.06
CA GLU A 25 27.55 29.58 39.24
C GLU A 25 27.09 28.11 39.15
N ASN A 26 27.93 27.22 39.68
CA ASN A 26 27.66 25.79 39.81
C ASN A 26 26.53 25.51 40.80
N VAL A 27 25.79 24.41 40.61
CA VAL A 27 25.14 23.71 41.72
C VAL A 27 25.42 22.20 41.64
N GLN A 28 25.78 21.62 42.78
CA GLN A 28 26.07 20.19 42.96
C GLN A 28 24.78 19.39 43.19
N THR A 29 24.83 18.09 42.93
CA THR A 29 23.79 17.12 43.29
C THR A 29 23.74 16.89 44.82
N GLU A 30 22.58 17.11 45.45
CA GLU A 30 22.30 16.61 46.80
C GLU A 30 21.57 15.26 46.78
N GLN A 31 21.91 14.39 47.73
CA GLN A 31 21.08 13.24 48.10
C GLN A 31 20.00 13.67 49.09
N VAL A 32 18.81 13.06 48.99
CA VAL A 32 17.88 12.95 50.13
C VAL A 32 17.43 11.51 50.28
N SER A 33 17.35 11.08 51.54
CA SER A 33 17.02 9.71 51.98
C SER A 33 15.59 9.61 52.49
N SER A 34 14.95 8.45 52.30
CA SER A 34 13.88 7.98 53.18
C SER A 34 13.84 6.45 53.26
N THR A 35 14.13 5.91 54.45
CA THR A 35 13.72 4.56 54.88
C THR A 35 12.20 4.55 55.15
N THR A 36 11.47 3.44 55.31
CA THR A 36 11.67 2.37 56.31
C THR A 36 10.64 1.23 56.12
N GLU A 37 11.09 -0.05 56.07
CA GLU A 37 10.41 -1.29 56.55
C GLU A 37 9.06 -1.78 55.94
N ASN A 38 8.71 -3.09 55.91
CA ASN A 38 9.40 -4.31 56.36
C ASN A 38 8.92 -5.63 55.68
N ASN A 39 9.67 -6.72 55.92
CA ASN A 39 9.36 -8.16 55.78
C ASN A 39 9.54 -8.92 54.44
N VAL A 40 10.70 -9.61 54.34
CA VAL A 40 10.86 -11.09 54.46
C VAL A 40 9.83 -12.01 53.78
N ALA A 41 10.17 -13.08 53.06
CA ALA A 41 11.38 -13.56 52.34
C ALA A 41 10.99 -14.89 51.65
N ASP A 42 11.57 -15.23 50.48
CA ASP A 42 12.36 -16.46 50.26
C ASP A 42 12.99 -16.42 48.85
N THR A 43 13.71 -17.46 48.48
CA THR A 43 14.84 -17.46 47.56
C THR A 43 14.59 -18.26 46.28
N SER A 44 15.14 -17.78 45.16
CA SER A 44 15.91 -18.63 44.24
C SER A 44 16.84 -17.76 43.39
N VAL A 45 18.07 -18.24 43.23
CA VAL A 45 19.14 -17.59 42.47
C VAL A 45 19.42 -18.46 41.25
N PHE A 46 19.54 -17.85 40.08
CA PHE A 46 20.34 -18.41 38.99
C PHE A 46 21.26 -17.33 38.45
N GLU A 47 22.55 -17.64 38.40
CA GLU A 47 23.61 -16.75 37.96
C GLU A 47 23.61 -16.61 36.43
N VAL A 48 23.91 -15.40 35.95
CA VAL A 48 24.20 -15.15 34.53
C VAL A 48 25.71 -14.99 34.40
N GLU A 49 26.41 -16.03 33.97
CA GLU A 49 27.79 -15.90 33.50
C GLU A 49 27.80 -15.22 32.13
N GLN A 50 28.33 -13.99 32.06
CA GLN A 50 28.73 -13.38 30.79
C GLN A 50 30.12 -13.90 30.40
N ALA A 51 30.19 -14.68 29.33
CA ALA A 51 31.46 -15.00 28.68
C ALA A 51 31.81 -13.90 27.66
N THR A 52 32.85 -13.11 27.97
CA THR A 52 33.51 -12.23 27.00
C THR A 52 34.48 -13.04 26.13
N GLU A 53 34.36 -12.97 24.81
CA GLU A 53 35.47 -13.33 23.90
C GLU A 53 35.94 -12.14 23.05
N LEU A 54 37.23 -12.18 22.73
CA LEU A 54 37.99 -11.04 22.21
C LEU A 54 37.99 -11.00 20.68
N SER A 55 37.87 -9.79 20.14
CA SER A 55 38.19 -9.49 18.75
C SER A 55 39.70 -9.61 18.49
N SER A 56 40.07 -10.25 17.38
CA SER A 56 41.36 -10.07 16.73
C SER A 56 41.17 -10.01 15.21
N GLU A 57 41.48 -8.85 14.62
CA GLU A 57 41.41 -8.62 13.18
C GLU A 57 42.75 -8.89 12.46
N GLN A 58 42.64 -9.03 11.13
CA GLN A 58 43.65 -8.70 10.10
C GLN A 58 44.73 -9.76 9.70
N PRO A 59 45.27 -9.74 8.45
CA PRO A 59 44.52 -9.94 7.19
C PRO A 59 45.32 -10.69 6.07
N LEU A 60 44.69 -10.86 4.89
CA LEU A 60 45.29 -11.04 3.54
C LEU A 60 46.22 -12.23 3.22
N VAL A 61 46.00 -12.87 2.06
CA VAL A 61 46.79 -12.69 0.82
C VAL A 61 46.13 -13.50 -0.32
N GLU A 62 45.89 -12.84 -1.46
CA GLU A 62 45.58 -13.51 -2.74
C GLU A 62 46.87 -14.07 -3.35
N ASP A 63 46.82 -15.21 -4.04
CA ASP A 63 47.88 -15.58 -5.00
C ASP A 63 47.26 -16.02 -6.33
N SER A 64 47.26 -15.09 -7.28
CA SER A 64 47.04 -15.39 -8.69
C SER A 64 48.38 -15.76 -9.33
N ASN A 65 48.48 -16.93 -9.97
CA ASN A 65 49.59 -17.16 -10.90
C ASN A 65 49.16 -17.93 -12.16
N ASN A 66 49.70 -17.45 -13.28
CA ASN A 66 49.34 -17.77 -14.66
C ASN A 66 50.37 -18.72 -15.31
N GLU A 67 50.01 -19.30 -16.47
CA GLU A 67 50.88 -20.01 -17.42
C GLU A 67 51.56 -21.30 -16.92
N THR A 68 51.46 -22.43 -17.64
CA THR A 68 52.21 -22.60 -18.90
C THR A 68 51.62 -23.71 -19.77
N THR A 69 51.57 -23.48 -21.09
CA THR A 69 51.21 -24.47 -22.11
C THR A 69 52.36 -25.43 -22.44
N VAL A 70 52.09 -26.73 -22.53
CA VAL A 70 52.90 -27.66 -23.35
C VAL A 70 51.98 -28.62 -24.11
N SER A 71 52.02 -28.50 -25.43
CA SER A 71 51.47 -29.47 -26.38
C SER A 71 52.48 -30.58 -26.69
N GLU A 72 51.97 -31.77 -27.04
CA GLU A 72 52.54 -32.83 -27.90
C GLU A 72 52.21 -34.23 -27.32
N ASN A 73 51.95 -35.30 -28.07
CA ASN A 73 51.50 -35.54 -29.44
C ASN A 73 51.39 -37.08 -29.56
N ASN A 74 50.36 -37.58 -30.25
CA ASN A 74 50.41 -38.80 -31.09
C ASN A 74 50.93 -40.15 -30.50
N SER A 75 50.06 -41.17 -30.44
CA SER A 75 50.25 -42.41 -31.26
C SER A 75 49.09 -43.40 -31.15
N SER A 76 48.49 -43.66 -32.30
CA SER A 76 47.63 -44.82 -32.62
C SER A 76 48.16 -46.19 -32.15
N ILE A 77 47.23 -47.10 -31.79
CA ILE A 77 47.18 -48.48 -32.30
C ILE A 77 45.71 -48.83 -32.63
N ALA A 78 45.49 -49.53 -33.74
CA ALA A 78 44.19 -50.04 -34.20
C ALA A 78 44.19 -51.58 -34.28
N SER A 79 43.09 -52.17 -34.77
CA SER A 79 42.87 -53.62 -35.01
C SER A 79 42.46 -54.43 -33.74
N ALA A 80 41.55 -55.42 -33.79
CA ALA A 80 40.75 -55.92 -34.90
C ALA A 80 39.43 -56.59 -34.44
N THR A 81 38.37 -56.39 -35.23
CA THR A 81 37.29 -57.33 -35.61
C THR A 81 37.24 -58.75 -35.00
N THR A 82 36.03 -59.20 -34.62
CA THR A 82 35.43 -60.43 -35.19
C THR A 82 33.91 -60.44 -35.05
N ASP A 83 33.21 -60.70 -36.16
CA ASP A 83 31.79 -61.13 -36.21
C ASP A 83 31.59 -62.51 -35.56
N THR A 84 30.36 -62.84 -35.12
CA THR A 84 29.47 -63.75 -35.89
C THR A 84 28.15 -64.13 -35.19
N THR A 85 27.06 -64.07 -35.97
CA THR A 85 25.82 -64.90 -35.97
C THR A 85 24.93 -64.97 -34.70
N ASP A 86 23.63 -64.63 -34.70
CA ASP A 86 22.46 -64.98 -35.55
C ASP A 86 21.61 -66.16 -34.97
N ALA A 87 20.34 -66.28 -35.40
CA ALA A 87 19.29 -67.28 -35.08
C ALA A 87 18.14 -66.87 -34.11
N THR A 88 17.25 -66.01 -34.61
CA THR A 88 15.79 -66.25 -34.78
C THR A 88 14.95 -67.15 -33.84
N VAL A 89 13.82 -66.56 -33.36
CA VAL A 89 12.42 -67.06 -33.42
C VAL A 89 12.00 -68.33 -32.64
N VAL A 90 11.07 -68.16 -31.69
CA VAL A 90 9.80 -68.94 -31.59
C VAL A 90 8.66 -68.01 -31.12
N ALA A 91 7.46 -68.17 -31.67
CA ALA A 91 6.23 -67.49 -31.24
C ALA A 91 5.17 -68.50 -30.75
N ASN A 92 4.21 -68.02 -29.94
CA ASN A 92 2.86 -68.58 -29.73
C ASN A 92 2.07 -67.49 -28.97
N GLU A 93 1.05 -66.81 -29.52
CA GLU A 93 -0.28 -67.27 -29.96
C GLU A 93 -1.26 -67.69 -28.84
N SER A 94 -2.13 -66.74 -28.46
CA SER A 94 -3.61 -66.87 -28.38
C SER A 94 -4.19 -65.45 -28.17
N ALA A 95 -5.09 -64.86 -29.00
CA ALA A 95 -6.40 -65.30 -29.53
C ALA A 95 -7.42 -65.51 -28.38
N LEU A 96 -8.64 -64.95 -28.31
CA LEU A 96 -9.59 -64.19 -29.17
C LEU A 96 -10.63 -63.51 -28.21
N SER A 97 -11.57 -62.59 -28.52
CA SER A 97 -12.05 -61.88 -29.74
C SER A 97 -13.11 -60.81 -29.36
N ASP A 98 -13.26 -59.74 -30.17
CA ASP A 98 -14.54 -59.14 -30.66
C ASP A 98 -15.62 -58.55 -29.69
N THR A 99 -16.46 -57.55 -30.05
CA THR A 99 -16.64 -56.70 -31.27
C THR A 99 -17.51 -55.44 -30.98
N SER A 100 -17.66 -54.59 -32.02
CA SER A 100 -18.60 -53.48 -32.26
C SER A 100 -18.16 -52.10 -31.74
N ASP A 101 -17.68 -51.18 -32.58
CA ASP A 101 -18.26 -50.54 -33.79
C ASP A 101 -19.44 -49.59 -33.50
N ASN A 102 -19.24 -48.28 -33.72
CA ASN A 102 -19.58 -47.72 -35.04
C ASN A 102 -18.83 -46.39 -35.32
N LEU A 103 -18.72 -46.05 -36.61
CA LEU A 103 -17.92 -44.98 -37.20
C LEU A 103 -18.61 -43.60 -37.17
N GLY A 104 -17.83 -42.53 -37.40
CA GLY A 104 -18.35 -41.17 -37.62
C GLY A 104 -17.32 -40.10 -38.00
N ALA A 105 -16.41 -40.36 -38.93
CA ALA A 105 -15.48 -39.35 -39.45
C ALA A 105 -16.16 -38.41 -40.46
N ASN A 106 -15.71 -37.14 -40.59
CA ASN A 106 -14.80 -36.72 -41.69
C ASN A 106 -14.39 -35.21 -41.64
N THR A 107 -13.20 -34.91 -42.20
CA THR A 107 -12.63 -33.64 -42.76
C THR A 107 -13.20 -32.27 -42.35
N LYS A 108 -12.42 -31.28 -41.87
CA LYS A 108 -11.24 -30.57 -42.45
C LYS A 108 -11.56 -29.62 -43.64
N ALA A 109 -11.35 -28.32 -43.42
CA ALA A 109 -10.98 -27.32 -44.44
C ALA A 109 -10.20 -26.15 -43.79
N GLU A 110 -9.25 -25.55 -44.52
CA GLU A 110 -8.40 -24.41 -44.14
C GLU A 110 -8.68 -23.21 -45.05
N GLU A 111 -8.61 -21.98 -44.53
CA GLU A 111 -8.31 -20.67 -45.17
C GLU A 111 -8.52 -19.59 -44.07
N VAL A 112 -7.60 -18.71 -43.63
CA VAL A 112 -6.54 -17.86 -44.21
C VAL A 112 -7.04 -16.55 -44.85
N SER A 113 -7.03 -15.45 -44.07
CA SER A 113 -6.74 -14.05 -44.44
C SER A 113 -6.81 -13.18 -43.16
N GLU A 114 -5.70 -12.69 -42.59
CA GLU A 114 -4.97 -11.44 -42.92
C GLU A 114 -5.70 -10.11 -42.63
N ASP A 115 -5.26 -9.51 -41.51
CA ASP A 115 -4.73 -8.13 -41.36
C ASP A 115 -5.56 -6.96 -40.78
N SER A 116 -4.85 -6.16 -39.95
CA SER A 116 -5.08 -4.74 -39.56
C SER A 116 -6.38 -4.33 -38.82
N GLN A 117 -6.41 -3.34 -37.92
CA GLN A 117 -5.38 -2.68 -37.07
C GLN A 117 -6.12 -1.81 -36.02
N THR A 118 -5.55 -1.61 -34.81
CA THR A 118 -5.74 -0.47 -33.86
C THR A 118 -7.11 0.23 -33.66
N ALA A 119 -7.59 0.30 -32.41
CA ALA A 119 -7.69 1.55 -31.61
C ALA A 119 -8.80 1.53 -30.51
N GLU A 120 -8.45 2.11 -29.36
CA GLU A 120 -9.26 2.71 -28.27
C GLU A 120 -10.71 2.24 -27.97
N VAL A 121 -10.90 1.84 -26.70
CA VAL A 121 -12.20 1.86 -26.02
C VAL A 121 -12.16 2.97 -24.98
N ALA A 122 -13.05 3.96 -25.12
CA ALA A 122 -13.33 4.98 -24.13
C ALA A 122 -14.81 4.88 -23.66
N GLU A 123 -15.09 5.44 -22.49
CA GLU A 123 -16.28 5.18 -21.68
C GLU A 123 -17.60 5.70 -22.28
N THR A 124 -18.69 4.96 -22.06
CA THR A 124 -20.05 5.42 -22.39
C THR A 124 -20.79 5.96 -21.17
N SER A 125 -21.13 7.24 -21.20
CA SER A 125 -22.14 7.85 -20.32
C SER A 125 -23.46 8.01 -21.09
N THR A 126 -24.59 7.70 -20.45
CA THR A 126 -25.93 7.75 -21.06
C THR A 126 -26.79 8.89 -20.52
N THR A 127 -27.25 9.74 -21.43
CA THR A 127 -28.35 10.69 -21.22
C THR A 127 -29.34 10.55 -22.38
N ILE A 128 -30.65 10.44 -22.10
CA ILE A 128 -31.70 10.52 -23.12
C ILE A 128 -32.73 11.57 -22.68
N THR A 129 -33.09 12.43 -23.64
CA THR A 129 -34.01 13.56 -23.50
C THR A 129 -35.42 13.24 -24.01
N SER A 130 -36.41 14.05 -23.59
CA SER A 130 -37.83 13.92 -23.94
C SER A 130 -38.29 14.93 -24.98
N ALA A 131 -39.35 14.58 -25.73
CA ALA A 131 -40.20 15.44 -26.57
C ALA A 131 -41.65 14.85 -26.51
N VAL A 132 -42.71 15.59 -26.14
CA VAL A 132 -43.57 16.48 -26.98
C VAL A 132 -44.41 15.64 -27.98
N ASP A 133 -45.74 15.74 -28.13
CA ASP A 133 -46.67 16.90 -28.02
C ASP A 133 -48.16 16.52 -27.76
N GLU A 134 -49.01 17.54 -27.56
CA GLU A 134 -50.41 17.78 -28.07
C GLU A 134 -51.44 18.43 -27.10
N GLU A 135 -52.22 19.37 -27.67
CA GLU A 135 -53.16 20.31 -27.04
C GLU A 135 -54.58 19.76 -26.77
N VAL A 136 -55.40 20.50 -26.00
CA VAL A 136 -56.66 21.16 -26.50
C VAL A 136 -57.26 22.09 -25.41
N THR A 137 -57.94 23.15 -25.87
CA THR A 137 -58.64 24.24 -25.16
C THR A 137 -59.96 23.78 -24.48
N GLU A 138 -60.80 24.56 -23.77
CA GLU A 138 -60.98 26.01 -23.52
C GLU A 138 -61.89 26.23 -22.27
N ASP A 139 -62.14 27.51 -21.92
CA ASP A 139 -63.41 28.10 -21.41
C ASP A 139 -63.44 28.74 -20.00
N ASP A 140 -64.07 29.92 -19.93
CA ASP A 140 -64.09 30.88 -18.80
C ASP A 140 -65.35 30.76 -17.92
N ASN A 141 -65.26 31.12 -16.62
CA ASN A 141 -66.30 31.97 -15.99
C ASN A 141 -65.87 32.64 -14.67
N GLU A 142 -66.34 33.87 -14.43
CA GLU A 142 -66.12 34.65 -13.21
C GLU A 142 -67.23 34.44 -12.14
N THR A 143 -66.94 34.79 -10.88
CA THR A 143 -67.66 35.75 -9.98
C THR A 143 -67.82 35.34 -8.50
N GLU A 144 -67.44 36.28 -7.62
CA GLU A 144 -68.05 36.65 -6.31
C GLU A 144 -68.25 35.59 -5.17
N THR A 145 -68.25 35.90 -3.85
CA THR A 145 -68.07 37.14 -3.04
C THR A 145 -67.61 36.83 -1.58
N LEU A 146 -67.31 37.89 -0.82
CA LEU A 146 -66.82 37.95 0.58
C LEU A 146 -67.77 37.40 1.69
N LYS A 147 -67.21 36.91 2.81
CA LYS A 147 -67.28 37.55 4.17
C LYS A 147 -66.57 36.79 5.33
N VAL A 148 -66.38 37.49 6.46
CA VAL A 148 -65.51 37.18 7.62
C VAL A 148 -66.29 37.21 8.95
N ASN A 149 -65.86 36.40 9.95
CA ASN A 149 -65.76 36.66 11.41
C ASN A 149 -65.18 35.38 12.07
N THR A 150 -64.00 35.32 12.72
CA THR A 150 -63.54 35.91 14.02
C THR A 150 -64.31 35.45 15.26
N ASP A 151 -63.60 34.83 16.22
CA ASP A 151 -63.30 35.42 17.55
C ASP A 151 -62.59 34.43 18.49
N THR A 152 -61.45 34.83 19.06
CA THR A 152 -61.20 34.98 20.52
C THR A 152 -59.72 35.32 20.80
N VAL A 153 -59.47 36.15 21.81
CA VAL A 153 -58.19 36.84 22.07
C VAL A 153 -57.86 36.84 23.56
N SER A 154 -56.57 36.74 23.90
CA SER A 154 -55.96 37.25 25.13
C SER A 154 -54.47 37.54 24.85
N GLU A 155 -54.00 38.79 24.71
CA GLU A 155 -53.76 39.84 25.74
C GLU A 155 -52.66 39.48 26.78
N VAL A 156 -51.63 40.32 27.05
CA VAL A 156 -51.15 41.56 26.39
C VAL A 156 -49.74 41.98 26.90
N ASN A 157 -48.90 42.56 26.02
CA ASN A 157 -47.78 43.55 26.23
C ASN A 157 -46.68 43.31 27.32
N THR A 158 -45.45 43.86 27.30
CA THR A 158 -44.70 44.87 26.49
C THR A 158 -43.19 44.66 26.83
N ALA A 159 -42.14 45.11 26.12
CA ALA A 159 -41.97 45.99 24.96
C ALA A 159 -40.62 45.68 24.25
N SER A 160 -40.34 46.41 23.16
CA SER A 160 -39.04 46.48 22.45
C SER A 160 -38.69 45.32 21.51
N LEU A 161 -39.17 45.40 20.26
CA LEU A 161 -38.32 45.62 19.08
C LEU A 161 -39.19 45.86 17.84
N THR A 162 -39.66 47.09 17.69
CA THR A 162 -40.13 47.59 16.38
C THR A 162 -38.92 47.86 15.50
N THR A 163 -38.79 47.18 14.35
CA THR A 163 -38.50 47.74 13.00
C THR A 163 -38.52 46.57 11.98
N SER A 164 -38.88 46.87 10.72
CA SER A 164 -38.80 45.97 9.55
C SER A 164 -39.86 44.85 9.45
N LEU A 165 -41.09 45.19 9.00
CA LEU A 165 -41.85 44.43 7.97
C LEU A 165 -43.25 45.01 7.61
N VAL A 166 -43.41 46.34 7.48
CA VAL A 166 -44.53 46.93 6.72
C VAL A 166 -44.07 48.16 5.93
N GLN A 167 -43.75 47.98 4.65
CA GLN A 167 -43.94 48.98 3.58
C GLN A 167 -43.73 48.38 2.18
N ALA A 168 -44.48 47.33 1.87
CA ALA A 168 -44.75 46.97 0.48
C ALA A 168 -45.94 47.80 -0.05
N THR A 169 -45.97 48.07 -1.36
CA THR A 169 -47.07 48.73 -2.11
C THR A 169 -47.54 50.12 -1.63
N ALA A 170 -46.81 51.16 -2.03
CA ALA A 170 -47.36 52.32 -2.77
C ALA A 170 -46.27 53.30 -3.26
N LYS A 171 -45.11 52.82 -3.73
CA LYS A 171 -44.07 53.70 -4.31
C LYS A 171 -44.22 53.75 -5.83
N LYS A 172 -44.85 54.84 -6.30
CA LYS A 172 -44.88 55.35 -7.68
C LYS A 172 -43.67 54.85 -8.51
N VAL A 173 -43.94 54.00 -9.51
CA VAL A 173 -42.92 53.56 -10.48
C VAL A 173 -42.31 54.80 -11.12
N THR A 174 -41.11 55.13 -10.66
CA THR A 174 -40.23 56.12 -11.28
C THR A 174 -39.02 55.32 -11.68
N SER A 175 -38.97 54.94 -12.96
CA SER A 175 -37.86 54.20 -13.52
C SER A 175 -36.63 55.11 -13.57
N THR A 176 -35.88 55.19 -12.47
CA THR A 176 -34.46 55.54 -12.51
C THR A 176 -33.76 54.44 -13.31
N GLN A 177 -33.66 54.63 -14.63
CA GLN A 177 -32.62 53.99 -15.40
C GLN A 177 -31.30 54.46 -14.81
N THR A 178 -30.59 53.58 -14.11
CA THR A 178 -29.19 53.79 -13.79
C THR A 178 -28.47 53.95 -15.12
N GLN A 179 -27.91 55.11 -15.39
CA GLN A 179 -27.21 55.37 -16.65
C GLN A 179 -26.02 54.41 -16.71
N LYS A 180 -26.05 53.49 -17.67
CA LYS A 180 -25.02 52.44 -17.82
C LYS A 180 -23.67 53.11 -18.05
N SER A 181 -22.64 52.71 -17.31
CA SER A 181 -21.30 53.29 -17.46
C SER A 181 -20.78 53.03 -18.88
N LEU A 182 -20.06 54.00 -19.46
CA LEU A 182 -19.52 53.86 -20.82
C LEU A 182 -18.57 52.66 -20.94
N VAL A 183 -17.88 52.33 -19.85
CA VAL A 183 -17.16 51.07 -19.66
C VAL A 183 -17.56 50.49 -18.30
N GLU A 184 -17.80 49.18 -18.28
CA GLU A 184 -17.96 48.39 -17.07
C GLU A 184 -16.83 47.36 -17.01
N ALA A 185 -16.34 47.09 -15.81
CA ALA A 185 -15.37 46.03 -15.57
C ALA A 185 -15.80 45.19 -14.35
N SER A 186 -15.51 43.90 -14.39
CA SER A 186 -15.69 42.99 -13.26
C SER A 186 -14.56 41.97 -13.21
N VAL A 187 -14.22 41.52 -12.01
CA VAL A 187 -13.28 40.40 -11.82
C VAL A 187 -13.95 39.12 -12.30
N SER A 188 -13.23 38.27 -13.05
CA SER A 188 -13.71 36.99 -13.56
C SER A 188 -12.56 35.97 -13.60
N GLY A 189 -12.41 35.22 -12.50
CA GLY A 189 -11.45 34.12 -12.38
C GLY A 189 -9.98 34.56 -12.34
N ASN A 190 -9.39 34.69 -13.52
CA ASN A 190 -8.00 35.10 -13.78
C ASN A 190 -7.94 36.38 -14.65
N THR A 191 -9.09 36.96 -14.99
CA THR A 191 -9.23 38.05 -15.96
C THR A 191 -10.16 39.15 -15.46
N LEU A 192 -9.90 40.40 -15.84
CA LEU A 192 -10.90 41.46 -15.83
C LEU A 192 -11.81 41.27 -17.06
N SER A 193 -13.10 41.06 -16.82
CA SER A 193 -14.14 41.08 -17.85
C SER A 193 -14.56 42.52 -18.08
N ILE A 194 -14.28 43.05 -19.27
CA ILE A 194 -14.49 44.46 -19.62
C ILE A 194 -15.57 44.56 -20.70
N GLN A 195 -16.50 45.50 -20.55
CA GLN A 195 -17.59 45.78 -21.50
C GLN A 195 -17.64 47.28 -21.79
N TYR A 196 -17.43 47.66 -23.06
CA TYR A 196 -17.76 48.99 -23.56
C TYR A 196 -19.24 49.05 -23.98
N ASN A 197 -19.96 50.07 -23.50
CA ASN A 197 -21.41 50.23 -23.72
C ASN A 197 -21.76 51.35 -24.72
N GLY A 198 -20.76 51.97 -25.35
CA GLY A 198 -20.96 52.98 -26.39
C GLY A 198 -21.25 52.38 -27.77
N THR A 199 -21.46 53.25 -28.75
CA THR A 199 -21.57 52.83 -30.16
C THR A 199 -20.18 52.56 -30.73
N ILE A 200 -20.02 51.44 -31.43
CA ILE A 200 -18.80 51.10 -32.19
C ILE A 200 -19.12 51.26 -33.67
N THR A 201 -18.43 52.14 -34.38
CA THR A 201 -18.70 52.38 -35.81
C THR A 201 -18.08 51.28 -36.67
N ALA A 202 -18.77 50.91 -37.76
CA ALA A 202 -18.26 49.91 -38.70
C ALA A 202 -16.90 50.34 -39.30
N GLY A 203 -15.84 49.60 -38.95
CA GLY A 203 -14.45 49.88 -39.37
C GLY A 203 -13.54 50.40 -38.26
N GLU A 204 -14.08 50.73 -37.08
CA GLU A 204 -13.29 50.98 -35.87
C GLU A 204 -12.81 49.66 -35.25
N SER A 205 -11.60 49.64 -34.69
CA SER A 205 -11.15 48.61 -33.75
C SER A 205 -10.97 49.23 -32.37
N LEU A 206 -11.59 48.61 -31.36
CA LEU A 206 -11.54 49.04 -29.97
C LEU A 206 -10.54 48.19 -29.18
N LYS A 207 -9.70 48.82 -28.36
CA LYS A 207 -8.78 48.14 -27.42
C LYS A 207 -8.90 48.70 -26.02
N PHE A 208 -8.67 47.84 -25.04
CA PHE A 208 -8.49 48.21 -23.64
C PHE A 208 -7.03 48.06 -23.25
N ALA A 209 -6.50 49.00 -22.47
CA ALA A 209 -5.26 48.87 -21.73
C ALA A 209 -5.61 48.76 -20.25
N ALA A 210 -5.14 47.72 -19.58
CA ALA A 210 -5.31 47.50 -18.15
C ALA A 210 -3.95 47.38 -17.46
N TRP A 211 -3.75 48.06 -16.33
CA TRP A 211 -2.53 48.01 -15.50
C TRP A 211 -2.89 48.24 -14.03
N SER A 212 -2.02 47.85 -13.09
CA SER A 212 -2.24 48.10 -11.64
C SER A 212 -1.73 49.47 -11.19
N ASP A 213 -2.17 49.98 -10.03
CA ASP A 213 -1.61 51.22 -9.47
C ASP A 213 -0.14 51.08 -9.03
N ASN A 214 0.37 49.86 -8.86
CA ASN A 214 1.73 49.63 -8.40
C ASN A 214 2.75 49.89 -9.51
N ASN A 215 3.75 50.73 -9.26
CA ASN A 215 4.80 51.13 -10.22
C ASN A 215 4.31 51.76 -11.55
N ASP A 216 3.13 52.40 -11.55
CA ASP A 216 2.49 53.00 -12.74
C ASP A 216 2.18 51.94 -13.84
N GLN A 217 2.63 52.13 -15.08
CA GLN A 217 2.25 51.29 -16.24
C GLN A 217 3.28 50.18 -16.54
N ASP A 218 3.95 49.63 -15.53
CA ASP A 218 4.98 48.60 -15.73
C ASP A 218 4.41 47.23 -16.14
N ASP A 219 3.18 46.93 -15.73
CA ASP A 219 2.47 45.67 -15.96
C ASP A 219 1.38 45.73 -17.04
N LEU A 220 1.35 46.80 -17.86
CA LEU A 220 0.25 47.10 -18.78
C LEU A 220 -0.05 45.99 -19.82
N VAL A 221 -1.27 45.48 -19.78
CA VAL A 221 -1.84 44.50 -20.71
C VAL A 221 -2.80 45.17 -21.70
N TRP A 222 -2.54 45.02 -23.00
CA TRP A 222 -3.48 45.39 -24.07
C TRP A 222 -4.40 44.22 -24.43
N SER A 223 -5.71 44.48 -24.52
CA SER A 223 -6.73 43.52 -24.95
C SER A 223 -7.58 44.08 -26.09
N ASP A 224 -7.70 43.34 -27.18
CA ASP A 224 -8.62 43.64 -28.28
C ASP A 224 -10.07 43.36 -27.87
N ALA A 225 -10.98 44.28 -28.18
CA ALA A 225 -12.40 44.09 -27.95
C ALA A 225 -13.07 43.32 -29.10
N SER A 226 -14.09 42.53 -28.75
CA SER A 226 -15.00 41.93 -29.72
C SER A 226 -15.88 43.00 -30.41
N PHE A 227 -16.56 42.61 -31.48
CA PHE A 227 -17.59 43.44 -32.12
C PHE A 227 -18.76 43.82 -31.18
N ALA A 228 -18.91 43.13 -30.04
CA ALA A 228 -19.88 43.46 -29.00
C ALA A 228 -19.29 44.37 -27.88
N GLY A 229 -18.06 44.86 -28.05
CA GLY A 229 -17.39 45.73 -27.08
C GLY A 229 -16.83 45.01 -25.85
N THR A 230 -16.76 43.66 -25.86
CA THR A 230 -16.26 42.86 -24.74
C THR A 230 -14.78 42.48 -24.88
N ALA A 231 -14.06 42.44 -23.76
CA ALA A 231 -12.70 41.88 -23.69
C ALA A 231 -12.44 41.17 -22.36
N LEU A 232 -11.44 40.29 -22.35
CA LEU A 232 -10.88 39.68 -21.14
C LEU A 232 -9.40 40.08 -21.03
N ALA A 233 -9.03 40.86 -20.01
CA ALA A 233 -7.63 41.20 -19.73
C ALA A 233 -7.12 40.29 -18.61
N SER A 234 -6.07 39.48 -18.84
CA SER A 234 -5.47 38.67 -17.77
C SER A 234 -4.82 39.57 -16.72
N TYR A 235 -5.02 39.24 -15.44
CA TYR A 235 -4.29 39.86 -14.32
C TYR A 235 -3.27 38.91 -13.66
N GLU A 236 -2.95 37.77 -14.27
CA GLU A 236 -2.15 36.72 -13.63
C GLU A 236 -0.71 37.15 -13.25
N ASN A 237 -0.15 38.12 -13.96
CA ASN A 237 1.21 38.63 -13.76
C ASN A 237 1.29 39.89 -12.87
N HIS A 238 0.16 40.39 -12.37
CA HIS A 238 0.09 41.64 -11.62
C HIS A 238 0.37 41.42 -10.12
N SER A 239 0.85 42.47 -9.46
CA SER A 239 1.61 42.32 -8.21
C SER A 239 0.78 42.41 -6.91
N GLY A 240 -0.47 42.90 -6.93
CA GLY A 240 -1.20 43.14 -5.69
C GLY A 240 -2.73 43.24 -5.75
N TYR A 241 -3.29 43.32 -4.54
CA TYR A 241 -4.71 43.52 -4.23
C TYR A 241 -4.99 45.02 -4.14
N GLU A 242 -5.07 45.66 -5.30
CA GLU A 242 -5.12 47.11 -5.43
C GLU A 242 -6.07 47.56 -6.54
N THR A 243 -6.03 48.86 -6.86
CA THR A 243 -6.74 49.44 -7.99
C THR A 243 -6.04 49.03 -9.29
N TYR A 244 -6.86 48.79 -10.32
CA TYR A 244 -6.45 48.53 -11.68
C TYR A 244 -7.10 49.58 -12.57
N HIS A 245 -6.28 50.35 -13.27
CA HIS A 245 -6.70 51.34 -14.25
C HIS A 245 -7.05 50.67 -15.57
N ILE A 246 -8.18 51.05 -16.17
CA ILE A 246 -8.65 50.56 -17.46
C ILE A 246 -8.92 51.74 -18.39
N HIS A 247 -8.06 51.93 -19.38
CA HIS A 247 -8.26 52.92 -20.44
C HIS A 247 -8.78 52.26 -21.72
N THR A 248 -9.74 52.91 -22.36
CA THR A 248 -10.39 52.43 -23.59
C THR A 248 -10.06 53.34 -24.76
N TYR A 249 -9.65 52.75 -25.89
CA TYR A 249 -9.20 53.47 -27.07
C TYR A 249 -9.86 52.93 -28.34
N SER A 250 -10.37 53.83 -29.19
CA SER A 250 -10.70 53.53 -30.59
C SER A 250 -9.51 53.82 -31.49
N PHE A 251 -9.37 53.03 -32.57
CA PHE A 251 -8.33 53.19 -33.59
C PHE A 251 -8.97 53.39 -34.97
N GLU A 252 -9.38 54.62 -35.26
CA GLU A 252 -9.71 55.03 -36.62
C GLU A 252 -8.42 55.21 -37.44
N THR A 253 -8.25 54.44 -38.51
CA THR A 253 -7.08 54.53 -39.43
C THR A 253 -5.70 54.41 -38.75
N GLY A 254 -5.63 53.73 -37.60
CA GLY A 254 -4.39 53.43 -36.87
C GLY A 254 -3.95 54.50 -35.86
N LYS A 255 -4.74 55.56 -35.65
CA LYS A 255 -4.48 56.56 -34.60
C LYS A 255 -5.35 56.28 -33.38
N ALA A 256 -4.73 56.11 -32.21
CA ALA A 256 -5.45 55.93 -30.96
C ALA A 256 -6.21 57.21 -30.54
N VAL A 257 -7.49 57.06 -30.22
CA VAL A 257 -8.35 58.08 -29.62
C VAL A 257 -8.88 57.51 -28.30
N GLY A 258 -8.53 58.14 -27.18
CA GLY A 258 -9.02 57.75 -25.86
C GLY A 258 -10.52 58.06 -25.73
N LEU A 259 -11.30 57.06 -25.33
CA LEU A 259 -12.76 57.13 -25.20
C LEU A 259 -13.24 57.17 -23.74
N ASN A 260 -12.55 56.45 -22.85
CA ASN A 260 -12.92 56.34 -21.45
C ASN A 260 -11.71 55.95 -20.59
N ALA A 261 -11.71 56.37 -19.33
CA ALA A 261 -10.89 55.82 -18.25
C ALA A 261 -11.81 55.37 -17.12
N THR A 262 -11.56 54.20 -16.54
CA THR A 262 -12.31 53.66 -15.39
C THR A 262 -11.40 52.76 -14.57
N ASP A 263 -11.69 52.61 -13.29
CA ASP A 263 -10.86 51.87 -12.35
C ASP A 263 -11.65 50.71 -11.74
N ILE A 264 -10.99 49.60 -11.44
CA ILE A 264 -11.55 48.48 -10.69
C ILE A 264 -10.61 48.06 -9.57
N VAL A 265 -11.14 47.87 -8.35
CA VAL A 265 -10.35 47.41 -7.20
C VAL A 265 -10.45 45.89 -7.09
N ILE A 266 -9.31 45.19 -7.06
CA ILE A 266 -9.26 43.78 -6.65
C ILE A 266 -9.08 43.75 -5.13
N GLU A 267 -10.21 43.77 -4.41
CA GLU A 267 -10.23 43.79 -2.95
C GLU A 267 -9.45 42.62 -2.33
N LYS A 268 -8.69 42.93 -1.28
CA LYS A 268 -8.00 41.92 -0.47
C LYS A 268 -9.02 41.07 0.28
N SER A 269 -8.79 39.75 0.31
CA SER A 269 -9.67 38.77 0.95
C SER A 269 -10.09 39.18 2.37
N ASN A 270 -11.41 39.20 2.63
CA ASN A 270 -12.00 39.51 3.94
C ASN A 270 -12.79 38.34 4.56
N VAL A 271 -12.41 37.10 4.22
CA VAL A 271 -13.15 35.88 4.59
C VAL A 271 -13.54 35.86 6.06
N GLN A 272 -14.76 35.38 6.32
CA GLN A 272 -15.27 35.18 7.67
C GLN A 272 -15.37 33.70 7.96
N THR A 273 -15.01 33.30 9.17
CA THR A 273 -14.84 31.90 9.56
C THR A 273 -15.70 31.58 10.78
N THR A 274 -16.49 30.52 10.68
CA THR A 274 -17.25 29.97 11.81
C THR A 274 -16.84 28.51 12.01
N ILE A 275 -16.62 28.10 13.26
CA ILE A 275 -16.39 26.70 13.63
C ILE A 275 -17.53 26.28 14.55
N THR A 276 -18.21 25.19 14.21
CA THR A 276 -19.33 24.64 14.99
C THR A 276 -19.07 23.18 15.32
N LYS A 277 -19.21 22.80 16.59
CA LYS A 277 -19.27 21.38 16.99
C LYS A 277 -20.50 20.74 16.34
N VAL A 278 -20.31 19.60 15.68
CA VAL A 278 -21.38 18.83 15.01
C VAL A 278 -21.85 17.70 15.92
N ASP A 279 -20.90 16.92 16.45
CA ASP A 279 -21.09 15.94 17.50
C ASP A 279 -19.83 15.91 18.42
N ASP A 280 -19.70 14.93 19.30
CA ASP A 280 -18.58 14.84 20.25
C ASP A 280 -17.21 14.60 19.60
N ASN A 281 -17.16 14.13 18.35
CA ASN A 281 -15.93 13.78 17.63
C ASN A 281 -15.70 14.61 16.36
N THR A 282 -16.65 15.46 15.95
CA THR A 282 -16.55 16.21 14.69
C THR A 282 -16.94 17.68 14.81
N TYR A 283 -16.21 18.53 14.09
CA TYR A 283 -16.40 19.98 14.02
C TYR A 283 -16.47 20.42 12.56
N LYS A 284 -17.40 21.33 12.21
CA LYS A 284 -17.52 21.91 10.88
C LYS A 284 -16.93 23.32 10.86
N VAL A 285 -15.95 23.54 9.99
CA VAL A 285 -15.46 24.86 9.61
C VAL A 285 -16.28 25.35 8.41
N THR A 286 -16.72 26.61 8.46
CA THR A 286 -17.38 27.30 7.35
C THR A 286 -16.65 28.60 7.07
N VAL A 287 -16.23 28.80 5.82
CA VAL A 287 -15.53 29.98 5.33
C VAL A 287 -16.42 30.66 4.31
N ILE A 288 -16.87 31.89 4.60
CA ILE A 288 -17.73 32.70 3.71
C ILE A 288 -16.97 33.93 3.20
N ASN A 289 -17.56 34.62 2.21
CA ASN A 289 -16.96 35.75 1.50
C ASN A 289 -15.63 35.41 0.81
N VAL A 290 -15.44 34.15 0.41
CA VAL A 290 -14.24 33.73 -0.33
C VAL A 290 -14.27 34.37 -1.73
N PRO A 291 -13.26 35.19 -2.09
CA PRO A 291 -13.26 35.88 -3.38
C PRO A 291 -13.15 34.89 -4.55
N ILE A 292 -13.73 35.24 -5.70
CA ILE A 292 -13.78 34.40 -6.91
C ILE A 292 -12.39 34.10 -7.53
N TYR A 293 -11.37 34.89 -7.15
CA TYR A 293 -9.97 34.65 -7.51
C TYR A 293 -9.33 33.55 -6.65
N ILE A 294 -9.97 33.05 -5.59
CA ILE A 294 -9.51 31.86 -4.86
C ILE A 294 -10.02 30.61 -5.56
N LYS A 295 -9.09 29.75 -5.99
CA LYS A 295 -9.35 28.48 -6.69
C LYS A 295 -9.82 27.38 -5.74
N SER A 296 -9.20 27.28 -4.57
CA SER A 296 -9.44 26.27 -3.54
C SER A 296 -9.07 26.82 -2.17
N VAL A 297 -9.66 26.27 -1.12
CA VAL A 297 -9.38 26.61 0.28
C VAL A 297 -8.81 25.38 1.00
N SER A 298 -7.78 25.58 1.80
CA SER A 298 -7.12 24.56 2.61
C SER A 298 -7.11 24.99 4.07
N LEU A 299 -7.40 24.05 4.96
CA LEU A 299 -7.60 24.26 6.39
C LEU A 299 -6.59 23.39 7.15
N PRO A 300 -5.37 23.89 7.42
CA PRO A 300 -4.49 23.22 8.37
C PRO A 300 -5.09 23.27 9.77
N VAL A 301 -5.18 22.11 10.40
CA VAL A 301 -5.72 21.89 11.74
C VAL A 301 -4.75 21.07 12.56
N TRP A 302 -4.52 21.46 13.81
CA TRP A 302 -3.68 20.74 14.76
C TRP A 302 -4.13 21.04 16.20
N SER A 303 -3.99 20.08 17.11
CA SER A 303 -4.19 20.32 18.55
C SER A 303 -2.97 21.03 19.16
N THR A 304 -3.13 21.62 20.34
CA THR A 304 -2.01 22.21 21.10
C THR A 304 -1.21 21.19 21.91
N VAL A 305 -1.63 19.92 21.90
CA VAL A 305 -0.89 18.81 22.51
C VAL A 305 0.32 18.51 21.63
N ASN A 306 1.50 18.35 22.25
CA ASN A 306 2.79 18.03 21.62
C ASN A 306 3.32 18.97 20.50
N GLY A 307 2.51 19.86 19.94
CA GLY A 307 2.93 21.01 19.13
C GLY A 307 2.16 21.18 17.83
N GLN A 308 2.60 20.47 16.79
CA GLN A 308 2.00 20.38 15.45
C GLN A 308 2.25 18.99 14.84
N ASP A 309 2.42 17.97 15.68
CA ASP A 309 2.67 16.58 15.29
C ASP A 309 1.44 15.90 14.69
N ASP A 310 0.25 16.44 14.95
CA ASP A 310 -1.05 15.99 14.46
C ASP A 310 -1.63 16.88 13.34
N ILE A 311 -0.79 17.67 12.64
CA ILE A 311 -1.26 18.64 11.65
C ILE A 311 -1.84 17.98 10.38
N ASP A 312 -3.15 18.14 10.17
CA ASP A 312 -3.84 17.73 8.95
C ASP A 312 -4.20 18.94 8.06
N TRP A 313 -4.05 18.80 6.74
CA TRP A 313 -4.31 19.82 5.73
C TRP A 313 -5.61 19.53 4.99
N LEU A 314 -6.73 19.69 5.68
CA LEU A 314 -8.07 19.46 5.13
C LEU A 314 -8.33 20.35 3.91
N THR A 315 -8.68 19.74 2.78
CA THR A 315 -9.15 20.49 1.60
C THR A 315 -10.63 20.79 1.76
N ALA A 316 -11.01 22.07 1.77
CA ALA A 316 -12.40 22.47 1.98
C ALA A 316 -13.23 22.29 0.71
N THR A 317 -14.41 21.69 0.86
CA THR A 317 -15.42 21.52 -0.18
C THR A 317 -16.07 22.86 -0.50
N LYS A 318 -16.27 23.14 -1.79
CA LYS A 318 -16.96 24.35 -2.25
C LYS A 318 -18.47 24.13 -2.26
N GLU A 319 -19.21 24.89 -1.45
CA GLU A 319 -20.68 24.83 -1.37
C GLU A 319 -21.34 25.74 -2.43
N ASP A 320 -20.82 26.95 -2.59
CA ASP A 320 -21.30 27.96 -3.56
C ASP A 320 -20.15 28.81 -4.11
N SER A 321 -20.44 29.89 -4.85
CA SER A 321 -19.42 30.79 -5.44
C SER A 321 -18.41 31.35 -4.43
N SER A 322 -18.82 31.52 -3.17
CA SER A 322 -18.18 32.28 -2.09
C SER A 322 -18.08 31.54 -0.75
N THR A 323 -18.69 30.36 -0.61
CA THR A 323 -18.71 29.55 0.61
C THR A 323 -17.97 28.23 0.43
N TYR A 324 -17.10 27.91 1.38
CA TYR A 324 -16.39 26.64 1.48
C TYR A 324 -16.56 26.05 2.89
N THR A 325 -16.57 24.72 3.00
CA THR A 325 -16.68 24.03 4.28
C THR A 325 -15.67 22.90 4.42
N GLY A 326 -15.25 22.62 5.65
CA GLY A 326 -14.43 21.47 5.99
C GLY A 326 -14.95 20.80 7.25
N THR A 327 -14.85 19.47 7.31
CA THR A 327 -15.17 18.69 8.50
C THR A 327 -13.87 18.24 9.13
N ILE A 328 -13.65 18.64 10.37
CA ILE A 328 -12.57 18.20 11.24
C ILE A 328 -13.07 16.99 12.03
N SER A 329 -12.28 15.94 12.04
CA SER A 329 -12.52 14.72 12.81
C SER A 329 -11.44 14.61 13.88
N LEU A 330 -11.84 14.48 15.16
CA LEU A 330 -10.88 14.31 16.25
C LEU A 330 -10.06 13.02 16.13
N LYS A 331 -10.55 12.04 15.35
CA LYS A 331 -9.83 10.80 15.05
C LYS A 331 -8.49 11.03 14.36
N ASP A 332 -8.43 12.05 13.50
CA ASP A 332 -7.25 12.39 12.72
C ASP A 332 -6.27 13.26 13.53
N HIS A 333 -6.67 13.65 14.75
CA HIS A 333 -5.91 14.39 15.76
C HIS A 333 -5.87 13.64 17.10
N HIS A 334 -5.71 12.30 17.05
CA HIS A 334 -5.54 11.38 18.19
C HIS A 334 -6.62 11.41 19.30
N TYR A 335 -7.73 12.12 19.10
CA TYR A 335 -8.67 12.53 20.15
C TYR A 335 -8.02 13.36 21.27
N ASP A 336 -7.03 14.19 20.94
CA ASP A 336 -6.38 15.06 21.91
C ASP A 336 -7.37 16.08 22.50
N SER A 337 -7.24 16.35 23.81
CA SER A 337 -8.06 17.33 24.53
C SER A 337 -7.29 18.61 24.78
N GLY A 338 -7.98 19.75 24.73
CA GLY A 338 -7.37 21.08 24.80
C GLY A 338 -7.78 21.97 23.63
N ASP A 339 -6.96 22.98 23.35
CA ASP A 339 -7.21 23.94 22.28
C ASP A 339 -6.70 23.42 20.93
N TYR A 340 -7.50 23.64 19.88
CA TYR A 340 -7.20 23.29 18.49
C TYR A 340 -7.04 24.56 17.67
N ASN A 341 -5.99 24.61 16.86
CA ASN A 341 -5.77 25.68 15.91
C ASN A 341 -6.37 25.30 14.56
N VAL A 342 -7.01 26.26 13.90
CA VAL A 342 -7.52 26.11 12.53
C VAL A 342 -7.17 27.39 11.78
N TYR A 343 -6.28 27.32 10.80
CA TYR A 343 -6.02 28.47 9.91
C TYR A 343 -6.71 28.25 8.57
N VAL A 344 -6.83 29.32 7.78
CA VAL A 344 -7.45 29.27 6.45
C VAL A 344 -6.47 29.78 5.43
N TYR A 345 -6.10 28.92 4.49
CA TYR A 345 -5.29 29.23 3.33
C TYR A 345 -6.11 29.07 2.04
N GLY A 346 -5.63 29.65 0.95
CA GLY A 346 -6.22 29.40 -0.36
C GLY A 346 -5.21 29.54 -1.49
N GLN A 347 -5.46 28.81 -2.57
CA GLN A 347 -4.72 28.98 -3.81
C GLN A 347 -5.31 30.17 -4.58
N SER A 348 -4.58 31.27 -4.65
CA SER A 348 -4.98 32.45 -5.43
C SER A 348 -4.67 32.25 -6.91
N LYS A 349 -5.60 32.70 -7.75
CA LYS A 349 -5.41 32.85 -9.21
C LYS A 349 -4.61 34.10 -9.55
N LEU A 350 -4.57 35.10 -8.68
CA LEU A 350 -3.72 36.28 -8.80
C LEU A 350 -2.28 35.92 -8.38
N GLY A 351 -1.33 35.93 -9.31
CA GLY A 351 0.06 35.52 -9.08
C GLY A 351 0.28 34.03 -8.82
N ASN A 352 -0.74 33.18 -9.02
CA ASN A 352 -0.74 31.72 -8.78
C ASN A 352 -0.11 31.28 -7.44
N GLN A 353 -0.36 32.04 -6.38
CA GLN A 353 0.29 31.90 -5.06
C GLN A 353 -0.62 31.26 -4.02
N PHE A 354 -0.02 30.48 -3.11
CA PHE A 354 -0.69 29.97 -1.92
C PHE A 354 -0.61 31.01 -0.80
N ILE A 355 -1.76 31.47 -0.31
CA ILE A 355 -1.84 32.62 0.61
C ILE A 355 -2.64 32.29 1.86
N GLY A 356 -2.26 32.91 2.99
CA GLY A 356 -3.10 32.93 4.19
C GLY A 356 -4.30 33.87 3.99
N LEU A 357 -5.50 33.35 4.21
CA LEU A 357 -6.76 34.09 4.12
C LEU A 357 -7.26 34.55 5.49
N ALA A 358 -7.15 33.71 6.53
CA ALA A 358 -7.49 34.05 7.90
C ALA A 358 -6.79 33.15 8.93
N VAL A 359 -6.61 33.68 10.14
CA VAL A 359 -6.31 32.91 11.36
C VAL A 359 -7.60 32.89 12.17
N THR A 360 -8.15 31.71 12.46
CA THR A 360 -9.36 31.62 13.29
C THR A 360 -9.00 31.67 14.78
N LYS A 361 -10.02 31.70 15.66
CA LYS A 361 -9.82 31.53 17.11
C LYS A 361 -9.64 30.06 17.53
N GLY A 362 -9.69 29.12 16.59
CA GLY A 362 -9.71 27.70 16.91
C GLY A 362 -10.99 27.26 17.62
N PHE A 363 -10.90 26.15 18.34
CA PHE A 363 -11.94 25.62 19.23
C PHE A 363 -11.29 24.83 20.37
N THR A 364 -12.04 24.53 21.42
CA THR A 364 -11.55 23.74 22.57
C THR A 364 -12.34 22.43 22.67
N VAL A 365 -11.63 21.34 22.93
CA VAL A 365 -12.15 20.01 23.22
C VAL A 365 -11.94 19.71 24.70
N THR A 366 -13.01 19.61 25.48
CA THR A 366 -12.90 19.50 26.95
C THR A 366 -12.67 18.07 27.44
N GLU A 367 -13.38 17.11 26.86
CA GLU A 367 -13.23 15.67 27.11
C GLU A 367 -13.59 14.92 25.84
N THR A 368 -12.83 13.88 25.50
CA THR A 368 -13.08 12.96 24.40
C THR A 368 -13.36 11.57 24.94
N SER A 369 -14.29 10.86 24.32
CA SER A 369 -14.58 9.45 24.64
C SER A 369 -14.49 8.61 23.38
N ALA A 370 -13.25 8.38 22.92
CA ALA A 370 -13.01 7.41 21.87
C ALA A 370 -13.51 6.03 22.33
N THR A 371 -14.41 5.44 21.55
CA THR A 371 -15.01 4.15 21.84
C THR A 371 -14.08 3.01 21.44
N ALA A 372 -14.36 1.80 21.96
CA ALA A 372 -13.68 0.61 21.49
C ALA A 372 -13.93 0.40 19.97
N PRO A 373 -12.96 -0.14 19.22
CA PRO A 373 -13.22 -0.64 17.87
C PRO A 373 -14.27 -1.76 17.91
N THR A 374 -14.88 -2.05 16.77
CA THR A 374 -15.73 -3.23 16.63
C THR A 374 -14.86 -4.46 16.62
N ILE A 375 -15.09 -5.40 17.53
CA ILE A 375 -14.33 -6.66 17.62
C ILE A 375 -15.33 -7.81 17.45
N THR A 376 -15.03 -8.70 16.52
CA THR A 376 -15.85 -9.88 16.24
C THR A 376 -14.99 -11.14 16.19
N VAL A 377 -15.60 -12.26 16.59
CA VAL A 377 -15.06 -13.59 16.31
C VAL A 377 -15.96 -14.24 15.28
N SER A 378 -15.35 -14.77 14.23
CA SER A 378 -16.00 -15.37 13.07
C SER A 378 -15.23 -16.64 12.65
N ASN A 379 -15.78 -17.41 11.71
CA ASN A 379 -15.16 -18.65 11.19
C ASN A 379 -14.71 -19.63 12.30
N TYR A 380 -15.39 -19.64 13.44
CA TYR A 380 -15.10 -20.58 14.52
C TYR A 380 -15.55 -21.98 14.10
N ASP A 381 -14.58 -22.87 13.98
CA ASP A 381 -14.77 -24.30 13.73
C ASP A 381 -13.93 -25.10 14.73
N LYS A 382 -14.63 -25.76 15.65
CA LYS A 382 -14.04 -26.60 16.69
C LYS A 382 -13.34 -27.85 16.16
N ASP A 383 -13.73 -28.33 14.97
CA ASP A 383 -13.29 -29.63 14.43
C ASP A 383 -12.10 -29.47 13.47
N SER A 384 -11.90 -28.28 12.89
CA SER A 384 -10.64 -27.87 12.25
C SER A 384 -9.71 -27.04 13.15
N GLY A 385 -10.18 -26.63 14.34
CA GLY A 385 -9.34 -26.01 15.38
C GLY A 385 -9.05 -24.53 15.14
N VAL A 386 -9.93 -23.81 14.44
CA VAL A 386 -9.69 -22.41 14.03
C VAL A 386 -10.79 -21.45 14.46
N LEU A 387 -10.41 -20.17 14.62
CA LEU A 387 -11.33 -19.02 14.61
C LEU A 387 -10.63 -17.78 14.08
N THR A 388 -11.37 -16.87 13.46
CA THR A 388 -10.87 -15.56 13.01
C THR A 388 -11.36 -14.45 13.93
N VAL A 389 -10.44 -13.77 14.59
CA VAL A 389 -10.69 -12.50 15.28
C VAL A 389 -10.53 -11.36 14.26
N THR A 390 -11.54 -10.50 14.16
CA THR A 390 -11.50 -9.30 13.31
C THR A 390 -11.69 -8.06 14.18
N VAL A 391 -10.83 -7.06 13.99
CA VAL A 391 -10.89 -5.75 14.64
C VAL A 391 -11.08 -4.69 13.57
N SER A 392 -12.17 -3.92 13.67
CA SER A 392 -12.54 -2.86 12.74
C SER A 392 -12.73 -1.53 13.45
N GLU A 393 -12.13 -0.48 12.91
CA GLU A 393 -12.35 0.89 13.32
C GLU A 393 -13.82 1.31 13.18
N THR A 394 -14.21 2.29 14.00
CA THR A 394 -15.46 3.03 13.82
C THR A 394 -15.14 4.50 13.57
N SER A 395 -16.18 5.32 13.36
CA SER A 395 -16.06 6.79 13.33
C SER A 395 -15.73 7.39 14.71
N ALA A 396 -15.89 6.62 15.78
CA ALA A 396 -15.67 7.05 17.16
C ALA A 396 -14.52 6.30 17.85
N SER A 397 -13.85 5.36 17.18
CA SER A 397 -12.68 4.67 17.73
C SER A 397 -11.38 5.38 17.34
N LYS A 398 -10.34 5.17 18.15
CA LYS A 398 -8.96 5.47 17.79
C LYS A 398 -8.55 4.71 16.53
N GLN A 399 -7.59 5.27 15.78
CA GLN A 399 -6.98 4.62 14.62
C GLN A 399 -6.10 3.46 15.09
N LEU A 400 -6.21 2.31 14.42
CA LEU A 400 -5.46 1.09 14.74
C LEU A 400 -4.01 1.24 14.26
N LYS A 401 -3.07 0.60 14.96
CA LYS A 401 -1.65 0.56 14.60
C LYS A 401 -1.08 -0.85 14.59
N PHE A 402 -1.43 -1.67 15.59
CA PHE A 402 -0.96 -3.06 15.68
C PHE A 402 -1.96 -3.90 16.47
N ILE A 403 -2.28 -5.10 15.98
CA ILE A 403 -3.21 -6.01 16.63
C ILE A 403 -2.47 -7.27 17.09
N ARG A 404 -2.74 -7.70 18.32
CA ARG A 404 -2.18 -8.90 18.93
C ARG A 404 -3.31 -9.75 19.49
N VAL A 405 -3.52 -10.94 18.96
CA VAL A 405 -4.43 -11.94 19.54
C VAL A 405 -3.58 -12.96 20.29
N VAL A 406 -4.08 -13.42 21.43
CA VAL A 406 -3.42 -14.45 22.23
C VAL A 406 -4.44 -15.51 22.60
N ALA A 407 -4.03 -16.77 22.52
CA ALA A 407 -4.83 -17.93 22.91
C ALA A 407 -4.02 -18.88 23.79
N TRP A 408 -4.69 -19.58 24.70
CA TRP A 408 -4.14 -20.68 25.51
C TRP A 408 -5.29 -21.54 26.04
N SER A 409 -5.05 -22.84 26.26
CA SER A 409 -6.00 -23.75 26.91
C SER A 409 -5.54 -24.22 28.29
N GLU A 410 -4.23 -24.26 28.53
CA GLU A 410 -3.67 -24.76 29.78
C GLU A 410 -3.81 -23.76 30.93
N SER A 411 -4.10 -24.28 32.13
CA SER A 411 -4.44 -23.45 33.30
C SER A 411 -3.28 -22.56 33.81
N ASP A 412 -2.04 -22.92 33.48
CA ASP A 412 -0.82 -22.18 33.78
C ASP A 412 -0.32 -21.32 32.60
N GLN A 413 -1.08 -21.28 31.50
CA GLN A 413 -0.72 -20.60 30.23
C GLN A 413 0.52 -21.18 29.54
N SER A 414 0.93 -22.42 29.85
CA SER A 414 2.11 -23.06 29.26
C SER A 414 2.05 -23.21 27.73
N ASN A 415 0.87 -23.40 27.15
CA ASN A 415 0.65 -23.48 25.70
C ASN A 415 0.21 -22.15 25.05
N LEU A 416 0.50 -21.01 25.68
CA LEU A 416 0.11 -19.70 25.19
C LEU A 416 0.85 -19.29 23.91
N TYR A 417 0.11 -18.87 22.88
CA TYR A 417 0.66 -18.39 21.61
C TYR A 417 0.13 -17.00 21.23
N TRP A 418 1.00 -16.17 20.67
CA TRP A 418 0.69 -14.81 20.19
C TRP A 418 0.62 -14.75 18.66
N TYR A 419 -0.52 -14.32 18.15
CA TYR A 419 -0.79 -13.99 16.76
C TYR A 419 -0.72 -12.47 16.61
N THR A 420 -0.03 -11.94 15.60
CA THR A 420 0.20 -10.49 15.49
C THR A 420 0.09 -9.99 14.05
N THR A 421 -0.37 -8.74 13.87
CA THR A 421 -0.39 -8.08 12.56
C THR A 421 -0.35 -6.56 12.66
N SER A 422 0.38 -5.94 11.72
CA SER A 422 0.33 -4.50 11.38
C SER A 422 -0.49 -4.23 10.11
N ASP A 423 -0.99 -5.26 9.44
CA ASP A 423 -1.64 -5.17 8.12
C ASP A 423 -3.11 -4.74 8.28
N ILE A 424 -3.31 -3.44 8.46
CA ILE A 424 -4.62 -2.81 8.63
C ILE A 424 -5.07 -2.26 7.28
N THR A 425 -6.09 -2.90 6.69
CA THR A 425 -6.67 -2.49 5.40
C THR A 425 -8.05 -1.89 5.63
N ASN A 426 -8.29 -0.66 5.16
CA ASN A 426 -9.55 0.07 5.33
C ASN A 426 -10.01 0.12 6.81
N GLY A 427 -9.07 0.38 7.73
CA GLY A 427 -9.33 0.40 9.18
C GLY A 427 -9.71 -0.95 9.77
N THR A 428 -9.43 -2.08 9.10
CA THR A 428 -9.74 -3.42 9.58
C THR A 428 -8.52 -4.33 9.51
N ALA A 429 -8.34 -5.16 10.53
CA ALA A 429 -7.36 -6.24 10.54
C ALA A 429 -7.99 -7.53 11.05
N SER A 430 -7.49 -8.68 10.57
CA SER A 430 -7.99 -10.01 10.96
C SER A 430 -6.83 -10.93 11.28
N LEU A 431 -6.97 -11.74 12.33
CA LEU A 431 -6.03 -12.76 12.76
C LEU A 431 -6.77 -14.07 12.99
N THR A 432 -6.21 -15.17 12.47
CA THR A 432 -6.75 -16.51 12.70
C THR A 432 -5.97 -17.19 13.82
N VAL A 433 -6.66 -17.55 14.90
CA VAL A 433 -6.18 -18.47 15.93
C VAL A 433 -6.35 -19.89 15.39
N ASP A 434 -5.35 -20.74 15.60
CA ASP A 434 -5.26 -22.07 14.99
C ASP A 434 -4.57 -23.06 15.95
N GLU A 435 -5.29 -24.13 16.32
CA GLU A 435 -4.88 -25.16 17.29
C GLU A 435 -3.54 -25.82 16.95
N LYS A 436 -3.09 -25.76 15.68
CA LYS A 436 -1.77 -26.28 15.27
C LYS A 436 -0.60 -25.57 15.94
N TYR A 437 -0.75 -24.31 16.36
CA TYR A 437 0.27 -23.57 17.11
C TYR A 437 0.26 -23.87 18.62
N HIS A 438 -0.66 -24.75 19.04
CA HIS A 438 -0.87 -25.19 20.41
C HIS A 438 -0.77 -26.72 20.50
N ASP A 439 0.06 -27.33 19.64
CA ASP A 439 0.33 -28.78 19.55
C ASP A 439 -0.91 -29.67 19.39
N TYR A 440 -2.02 -29.13 18.87
CA TYR A 440 -3.32 -29.81 18.78
C TYR A 440 -3.85 -30.29 20.15
N ILE A 441 -3.55 -29.53 21.22
CA ILE A 441 -4.06 -29.79 22.57
C ILE A 441 -5.56 -29.47 22.61
N LYS A 442 -6.38 -30.52 22.54
CA LYS A 442 -7.84 -30.41 22.58
C LYS A 442 -8.32 -29.84 23.92
N GLY A 443 -9.11 -28.77 23.90
CA GLY A 443 -9.56 -28.11 25.11
C GLY A 443 -10.29 -26.79 24.88
N ASP A 444 -10.60 -26.11 25.99
CA ASP A 444 -11.27 -24.80 26.01
C ASP A 444 -10.23 -23.68 25.99
N TYR A 445 -10.03 -23.06 24.83
CA TYR A 445 -9.08 -21.98 24.63
C TYR A 445 -9.64 -20.63 25.06
N THR A 446 -8.99 -19.97 26.03
CA THR A 446 -9.24 -18.57 26.33
C THR A 446 -8.59 -17.70 25.26
N VAL A 447 -9.34 -16.76 24.68
CA VAL A 447 -8.85 -15.87 23.62
C VAL A 447 -8.98 -14.41 24.03
N HIS A 448 -7.87 -13.68 24.05
CA HIS A 448 -7.84 -12.23 24.25
C HIS A 448 -7.30 -11.54 23.00
N VAL A 449 -7.71 -10.28 22.79
CA VAL A 449 -7.10 -9.39 21.79
C VAL A 449 -6.63 -8.10 22.43
N TYR A 450 -5.46 -7.64 22.02
CA TYR A 450 -4.85 -6.38 22.40
C TYR A 450 -4.71 -5.53 21.15
N VAL A 451 -5.15 -4.29 21.26
CA VAL A 451 -5.17 -3.30 20.19
C VAL A 451 -4.25 -2.17 20.61
N ASP A 452 -3.18 -1.97 19.85
CA ASP A 452 -2.29 -0.82 19.96
C ASP A 452 -2.74 0.22 18.92
N PHE A 453 -2.89 1.47 19.34
CA PHE A 453 -3.42 2.57 18.54
C PHE A 453 -2.31 3.53 18.06
N SER A 454 -2.63 4.39 17.08
CA SER A 454 -1.67 5.36 16.51
C SER A 454 -1.08 6.32 17.55
N ASP A 455 -1.89 6.73 18.54
CA ASP A 455 -1.52 7.58 19.67
C ASP A 455 -0.59 6.92 20.72
N GLY A 456 -0.23 5.64 20.50
CA GLY A 456 0.64 4.87 21.40
C GLY A 456 -0.08 4.25 22.60
N THR A 457 -1.39 4.39 22.73
CA THR A 457 -2.17 3.69 23.78
C THR A 457 -2.50 2.25 23.37
N THR A 458 -2.72 1.38 24.37
CA THR A 458 -3.13 -0.01 24.19
C THR A 458 -4.46 -0.27 24.90
N SER A 459 -5.34 -1.09 24.33
CA SER A 459 -6.52 -1.64 25.01
C SER A 459 -6.63 -3.15 24.82
N GLY A 460 -6.99 -3.87 25.88
CA GLY A 460 -7.13 -5.33 25.88
C GLY A 460 -8.58 -5.76 26.11
N TYR A 461 -9.01 -6.80 25.39
CA TYR A 461 -10.37 -7.31 25.39
C TYR A 461 -10.37 -8.83 25.52
N ASN A 462 -11.12 -9.36 26.49
CA ASN A 462 -11.35 -10.79 26.64
C ASN A 462 -12.51 -11.21 25.71
N LEU A 463 -12.26 -12.10 24.76
CA LEU A 463 -13.24 -12.55 23.76
C LEU A 463 -13.99 -13.81 24.21
N GLY A 464 -13.64 -14.37 25.37
CA GLY A 464 -14.26 -15.55 25.95
C GLY A 464 -13.42 -16.80 25.77
N SER A 465 -14.10 -17.95 25.77
CA SER A 465 -13.50 -19.28 25.65
C SER A 465 -14.14 -20.06 24.50
N TYR A 466 -13.32 -20.78 23.74
CA TYR A 466 -13.67 -21.49 22.52
C TYR A 466 -13.08 -22.91 22.56
N THR A 467 -13.91 -23.93 22.42
CA THR A 467 -13.43 -25.32 22.44
C THR A 467 -12.82 -25.70 21.09
N PHE A 468 -11.56 -26.12 21.07
CA PHE A 468 -10.96 -26.77 19.90
C PHE A 468 -10.76 -28.27 20.16
N ASN A 469 -10.91 -29.07 19.11
CA ASN A 469 -10.88 -30.53 19.14
C ASN A 469 -10.29 -31.12 17.86
N ALA A 470 -9.53 -30.36 17.06
CA ALA A 470 -9.01 -30.86 15.80
C ALA A 470 -8.17 -32.12 16.06
N ASP A 471 -8.37 -33.15 15.26
CA ASP A 471 -7.42 -34.24 15.25
C ASP A 471 -6.09 -33.69 14.76
N GLN A 472 -5.02 -33.86 15.57
CA GLN A 472 -3.67 -33.69 15.08
C GLN A 472 -3.59 -34.49 13.77
N PRO A 473 -3.28 -33.84 12.63
CA PRO A 473 -3.18 -34.55 11.37
C PRO A 473 -2.17 -35.66 11.60
N VAL A 474 -2.59 -36.91 11.34
CA VAL A 474 -1.76 -38.09 11.55
C VAL A 474 -0.41 -37.77 10.94
N GLN A 475 0.65 -37.68 11.76
CA GLN A 475 1.98 -37.43 11.26
C GLN A 475 2.23 -38.49 10.17
N GLN A 476 2.24 -38.04 8.92
CA GLN A 476 2.78 -38.83 7.83
C GLN A 476 4.22 -39.09 8.27
N GLU A 477 4.53 -40.37 8.53
CA GLU A 477 5.82 -40.80 9.07
C GLU A 477 6.92 -40.03 8.35
N SER A 478 7.68 -39.22 9.11
CA SER A 478 8.57 -38.20 8.56
C SER A 478 9.35 -38.75 7.37
N SER A 479 8.99 -38.25 6.20
CA SER A 479 9.36 -38.88 4.94
C SER A 479 10.53 -38.13 4.36
N TYR A 480 11.52 -38.88 3.88
CA TYR A 480 12.80 -38.30 3.50
C TYR A 480 12.86 -38.06 2.00
N PHE A 481 13.54 -36.99 1.63
CA PHE A 481 13.89 -36.69 0.25
C PHE A 481 15.36 -36.27 0.16
N ILE A 482 15.91 -36.41 -1.05
CA ILE A 482 17.23 -35.87 -1.38
C ILE A 482 17.07 -34.74 -2.38
N ASP A 483 18.06 -33.88 -2.50
CA ASP A 483 18.17 -32.94 -3.60
C ASP A 483 19.47 -33.17 -4.38
N ILE A 484 19.40 -32.96 -5.70
CA ILE A 484 20.46 -33.34 -6.64
C ILE A 484 20.63 -32.32 -7.77
N SER A 485 21.85 -32.25 -8.28
CA SER A 485 22.26 -31.34 -9.34
C SER A 485 23.13 -32.05 -10.38
N SER A 486 23.82 -31.30 -11.23
CA SER A 486 24.81 -31.86 -12.15
C SER A 486 26.06 -32.41 -11.47
N HIS A 487 26.31 -32.04 -10.21
CA HIS A 487 27.43 -32.56 -9.40
C HIS A 487 27.28 -34.06 -9.12
N ASN A 488 26.05 -34.57 -9.01
CA ASN A 488 25.75 -35.99 -8.82
C ASN A 488 25.74 -36.79 -10.14
N GLY A 489 25.83 -36.11 -11.30
CA GLY A 489 25.79 -36.74 -12.61
C GLY A 489 24.49 -37.50 -12.91
N VAL A 490 24.59 -38.62 -13.65
CA VAL A 490 23.45 -39.50 -13.91
C VAL A 490 23.26 -40.45 -12.73
N ILE A 491 22.12 -40.34 -12.05
CA ILE A 491 21.67 -41.34 -11.06
C ILE A 491 20.75 -42.33 -11.78
N SER A 492 21.04 -43.62 -11.67
CA SER A 492 20.27 -44.69 -12.31
C SER A 492 18.98 -45.03 -11.57
N VAL A 493 18.06 -45.71 -12.25
CA VAL A 493 16.83 -46.25 -11.63
C VAL A 493 17.17 -47.19 -10.46
N THR A 494 18.24 -47.97 -10.56
CA THR A 494 18.69 -48.88 -9.49
C THR A 494 19.17 -48.13 -8.25
N GLU A 495 19.86 -47.01 -8.43
CA GLU A 495 20.29 -46.14 -7.31
C GLU A 495 19.09 -45.45 -6.65
N PHE A 496 18.13 -44.94 -7.43
CA PHE A 496 16.88 -44.43 -6.85
C PHE A 496 16.03 -45.50 -6.15
N LEU A 497 16.00 -46.74 -6.65
CA LEU A 497 15.37 -47.86 -5.94
C LEU A 497 16.11 -48.24 -4.66
N SER A 498 17.45 -48.13 -4.63
CA SER A 498 18.24 -48.28 -3.42
C SER A 498 17.91 -47.19 -2.39
N LEU A 499 17.88 -45.92 -2.80
CA LEU A 499 17.46 -44.80 -1.97
C LEU A 499 16.05 -45.00 -1.41
N LYS A 500 15.11 -45.48 -2.22
CA LYS A 500 13.75 -45.83 -1.81
C LYS A 500 13.68 -46.94 -0.77
N SER A 501 14.54 -47.97 -0.89
CA SER A 501 14.67 -48.99 0.15
C SER A 501 15.27 -48.47 1.47
N GLN A 502 15.92 -47.30 1.42
CA GLN A 502 16.52 -46.58 2.54
C GLN A 502 15.65 -45.38 3.01
N GLY A 503 14.35 -45.38 2.70
CA GLY A 503 13.37 -44.40 3.19
C GLY A 503 13.20 -43.12 2.35
N ILE A 504 13.98 -42.94 1.28
CA ILE A 504 13.89 -41.76 0.41
C ILE A 504 12.71 -41.92 -0.56
N THR A 505 11.65 -41.13 -0.42
CA THR A 505 10.47 -41.21 -1.30
C THR A 505 10.30 -40.03 -2.24
N GLY A 506 11.07 -38.95 -2.04
CA GLY A 506 11.10 -37.76 -2.90
C GLY A 506 12.50 -37.42 -3.43
N VAL A 507 12.55 -36.63 -4.50
CA VAL A 507 13.78 -35.97 -4.97
C VAL A 507 13.48 -34.57 -5.52
N VAL A 508 14.33 -33.59 -5.20
CA VAL A 508 14.33 -32.26 -5.82
C VAL A 508 15.49 -32.15 -6.81
N VAL A 509 15.22 -31.80 -8.06
CA VAL A 509 16.23 -31.75 -9.12
C VAL A 509 16.54 -30.31 -9.52
N LYS A 510 17.82 -29.89 -9.49
CA LYS A 510 18.25 -28.59 -10.04
C LYS A 510 17.91 -28.55 -11.52
N LEU A 511 17.12 -27.58 -11.97
CA LEU A 511 16.85 -27.37 -13.40
C LEU A 511 17.73 -26.28 -13.97
N THR A 512 17.80 -25.14 -13.29
CA THR A 512 18.34 -23.89 -13.83
C THR A 512 19.11 -23.09 -12.79
N GLU A 513 19.98 -22.20 -13.25
CA GLU A 513 20.72 -21.23 -12.43
C GLU A 513 20.86 -19.91 -13.19
N GLY A 514 20.52 -18.81 -12.51
CA GLY A 514 20.34 -17.50 -13.13
C GLY A 514 19.46 -17.57 -14.39
N THR A 515 19.88 -16.92 -15.48
CA THR A 515 19.18 -16.94 -16.78
C THR A 515 19.92 -17.71 -17.88
N SER A 516 21.01 -18.42 -17.55
CA SER A 516 21.95 -18.96 -18.54
C SER A 516 22.30 -20.45 -18.40
N TYR A 517 22.25 -21.00 -17.18
CA TYR A 517 22.60 -22.40 -16.94
C TYR A 517 21.36 -23.30 -16.88
N THR A 518 21.43 -24.45 -17.56
CA THR A 518 20.48 -25.56 -17.43
C THR A 518 21.24 -26.83 -17.07
N ASN A 519 20.76 -27.59 -16.08
CA ASN A 519 21.35 -28.86 -15.69
C ASN A 519 21.24 -29.90 -16.83
N PRO A 520 22.35 -30.37 -17.43
CA PRO A 520 22.33 -31.28 -18.56
C PRO A 520 21.83 -32.69 -18.20
N TYR A 521 21.83 -33.05 -16.92
CA TYR A 521 21.36 -34.37 -16.47
C TYR A 521 19.89 -34.38 -16.02
N ALA A 522 19.25 -33.22 -15.88
CA ALA A 522 17.90 -33.08 -15.30
C ALA A 522 16.87 -34.01 -15.94
N SER A 523 16.85 -34.12 -17.28
CA SER A 523 15.93 -35.03 -18.00
C SER A 523 16.08 -36.49 -17.54
N SER A 524 17.32 -36.98 -17.42
CA SER A 524 17.61 -38.35 -16.98
C SER A 524 17.35 -38.56 -15.48
N GLN A 525 17.66 -37.55 -14.65
CA GLN A 525 17.42 -37.58 -13.21
C GLN A 525 15.92 -37.65 -12.91
N ILE A 526 15.11 -36.80 -13.56
CA ILE A 526 13.64 -36.80 -13.49
C ILE A 526 13.08 -38.15 -13.95
N SER A 527 13.44 -38.62 -15.15
CA SER A 527 12.86 -39.86 -15.70
C SER A 527 13.21 -41.10 -14.87
N ASN A 528 14.44 -41.17 -14.34
CA ASN A 528 14.88 -42.30 -13.54
C ASN A 528 14.25 -42.31 -12.15
N ALA A 529 14.07 -41.15 -11.52
CA ALA A 529 13.38 -41.01 -10.25
C ALA A 529 11.89 -41.38 -10.37
N GLN A 530 11.21 -40.90 -11.43
CA GLN A 530 9.83 -41.27 -11.75
C GLN A 530 9.70 -42.78 -11.99
N ALA A 531 10.65 -43.40 -12.70
CA ALA A 531 10.65 -44.85 -12.95
C ALA A 531 10.87 -45.69 -11.67
N ALA A 532 11.63 -45.19 -10.70
CA ALA A 532 11.73 -45.77 -9.35
C ALA A 532 10.50 -45.46 -8.47
N GLY A 533 9.61 -44.59 -8.93
CA GLY A 533 8.42 -44.14 -8.22
C GLY A 533 8.73 -43.25 -7.03
N LEU A 534 9.74 -42.38 -7.12
CA LEU A 534 9.92 -41.24 -6.22
C LEU A 534 9.03 -40.09 -6.70
N LYS A 535 8.61 -39.22 -5.78
CA LYS A 535 7.99 -37.94 -6.13
C LYS A 535 9.09 -36.99 -6.61
N VAL A 536 8.84 -36.27 -7.70
CA VAL A 536 9.83 -35.35 -8.29
C VAL A 536 9.39 -33.92 -8.11
N SER A 537 10.29 -33.13 -7.55
CA SER A 537 10.21 -31.68 -7.41
C SER A 537 11.40 -31.03 -8.14
N ALA A 538 11.39 -29.71 -8.30
CA ALA A 538 12.41 -28.99 -9.07
C ALA A 538 12.92 -27.77 -8.28
N TYR A 539 14.20 -27.44 -8.43
CA TYR A 539 14.76 -26.20 -7.88
C TYR A 539 15.51 -25.34 -8.89
N HIS A 540 15.57 -24.06 -8.58
CA HIS A 540 16.29 -23.03 -9.32
C HIS A 540 17.19 -22.23 -8.38
N TYR A 541 18.49 -22.28 -8.64
CA TYR A 541 19.48 -21.50 -7.89
C TYR A 541 19.45 -20.05 -8.40
N SER A 542 18.98 -19.16 -7.53
CA SER A 542 18.66 -17.77 -7.86
C SER A 542 19.85 -16.84 -7.64
N HIS A 543 19.95 -15.83 -8.49
CA HIS A 543 21.01 -14.81 -8.48
C HIS A 543 20.46 -13.38 -8.55
N TYR A 544 19.13 -13.20 -8.59
CA TYR A 544 18.52 -11.89 -8.74
C TYR A 544 18.84 -10.91 -7.59
N GLU A 545 19.17 -9.66 -7.95
CA GLU A 545 19.21 -8.55 -6.99
C GLU A 545 17.91 -7.73 -7.07
N THR A 546 17.30 -7.63 -8.24
CA THR A 546 16.13 -6.81 -8.53
C THR A 546 14.86 -7.60 -8.88
N ALA A 547 13.71 -6.95 -8.71
CA ALA A 547 12.41 -7.48 -9.15
C ALA A 547 12.28 -7.71 -10.67
N ALA A 548 13.21 -7.21 -11.49
CA ALA A 548 13.23 -7.46 -12.93
C ALA A 548 13.98 -8.77 -13.24
N GLU A 549 15.16 -8.97 -12.64
CA GLU A 549 15.94 -10.21 -12.73
C GLU A 549 15.15 -11.38 -12.15
N ALA A 550 14.52 -11.19 -10.99
CA ALA A 550 13.66 -12.18 -10.35
C ALA A 550 12.56 -12.72 -11.27
N LYS A 551 11.99 -11.86 -12.13
CA LYS A 551 10.99 -12.26 -13.13
C LYS A 551 11.63 -12.98 -14.32
N ALA A 552 12.81 -12.56 -14.78
CA ALA A 552 13.54 -13.24 -15.85
C ALA A 552 13.98 -14.67 -15.44
N GLU A 553 14.42 -14.82 -14.20
CA GLU A 553 14.81 -16.10 -13.59
C GLU A 553 13.59 -17.05 -13.44
N ALA A 554 12.47 -16.56 -12.93
CA ALA A 554 11.21 -17.32 -12.89
C ALA A 554 10.73 -17.76 -14.30
N GLN A 555 10.82 -16.88 -15.30
CA GLN A 555 10.48 -17.19 -16.70
C GLN A 555 11.38 -18.29 -17.28
N TYR A 556 12.69 -18.20 -17.03
CA TYR A 556 13.66 -19.19 -17.50
C TYR A 556 13.44 -20.56 -16.83
N PHE A 557 13.29 -20.59 -15.51
CA PHE A 557 13.01 -21.81 -14.75
C PHE A 557 11.74 -22.53 -15.24
N VAL A 558 10.64 -21.80 -15.44
CA VAL A 558 9.40 -22.37 -15.97
C VAL A 558 9.55 -22.82 -17.42
N SER A 559 10.34 -22.13 -18.24
CA SER A 559 10.58 -22.54 -19.64
C SER A 559 11.27 -23.92 -19.72
N VAL A 560 12.23 -24.17 -18.82
CA VAL A 560 12.94 -25.46 -18.70
C VAL A 560 12.05 -26.52 -18.05
N ALA A 561 11.29 -26.20 -17.00
CA ALA A 561 10.34 -27.12 -16.40
C ALA A 561 9.30 -27.63 -17.41
N LYS A 562 8.76 -26.74 -18.25
CA LYS A 562 7.84 -27.09 -19.35
C LYS A 562 8.51 -27.95 -20.42
N SER A 563 9.76 -27.68 -20.79
CA SER A 563 10.47 -28.48 -21.80
C SER A 563 10.80 -29.90 -21.31
N LEU A 564 10.92 -30.08 -19.99
CA LEU A 564 11.12 -31.37 -19.31
C LEU A 564 9.80 -32.08 -18.96
N GLY A 565 8.64 -31.49 -19.28
CA GLY A 565 7.32 -32.11 -19.08
C GLY A 565 6.79 -32.09 -17.64
N LEU A 566 7.34 -31.25 -16.76
CA LEU A 566 6.89 -31.10 -15.38
C LEU A 566 5.54 -30.35 -15.34
N SER A 567 4.56 -30.89 -14.61
CA SER A 567 3.22 -30.31 -14.51
C SER A 567 3.21 -29.03 -13.67
N SER A 568 2.16 -28.21 -13.82
CA SER A 568 1.90 -27.02 -12.98
C SER A 568 1.73 -27.35 -11.48
N SER A 569 1.54 -28.63 -11.14
CA SER A 569 1.45 -29.15 -9.77
C SER A 569 2.78 -29.71 -9.23
N THR A 570 3.89 -29.52 -9.96
CA THR A 570 5.23 -29.84 -9.45
C THR A 570 5.64 -28.78 -8.42
N VAL A 571 6.21 -29.19 -7.28
CA VAL A 571 6.78 -28.27 -6.30
C VAL A 571 8.00 -27.59 -6.93
N MET A 572 7.97 -26.26 -6.96
CA MET A 572 9.03 -25.43 -7.53
C MET A 572 9.73 -24.67 -6.41
N VAL A 573 10.99 -24.99 -6.17
CA VAL A 573 11.83 -24.38 -5.14
C VAL A 573 12.60 -23.20 -5.72
N ASN A 574 12.51 -22.07 -5.03
CA ASN A 574 13.44 -20.94 -5.17
C ASN A 574 14.59 -21.16 -4.19
N ASP A 575 15.78 -21.45 -4.71
CA ASP A 575 17.00 -21.68 -3.94
C ASP A 575 17.76 -20.34 -3.83
N MET A 576 17.69 -19.75 -2.63
CA MET A 576 18.15 -18.40 -2.30
C MET A 576 19.39 -18.47 -1.40
N GLU A 577 20.54 -18.71 -2.03
CA GLU A 577 21.83 -18.81 -1.33
C GLU A 577 22.93 -17.88 -1.89
N SER A 578 22.75 -17.27 -3.07
CA SER A 578 23.76 -16.35 -3.64
C SER A 578 23.81 -15.04 -2.84
N SER A 579 24.97 -14.72 -2.27
CA SER A 579 25.14 -13.58 -1.35
C SER A 579 24.80 -12.22 -1.97
N GLU A 580 24.83 -12.09 -3.30
CA GLU A 580 24.43 -10.86 -4.01
C GLU A 580 22.93 -10.55 -3.86
N MET A 581 22.07 -11.57 -3.67
CA MET A 581 20.64 -11.39 -3.39
C MET A 581 20.41 -10.58 -2.09
N LEU A 582 21.39 -10.52 -1.19
CA LEU A 582 21.35 -9.73 0.04
C LEU A 582 21.82 -8.27 -0.13
N ASN A 583 22.30 -7.86 -1.30
CA ASN A 583 22.67 -6.46 -1.58
C ASN A 583 21.44 -5.54 -1.55
N GLY A 584 20.33 -6.01 -2.13
CA GLY A 584 19.05 -5.33 -2.18
C GLY A 584 18.07 -5.74 -1.07
N ASP A 585 16.79 -5.41 -1.26
CA ASP A 585 15.70 -6.00 -0.47
C ASP A 585 15.24 -7.31 -1.12
N ILE A 586 15.83 -8.41 -0.62
CA ILE A 586 15.51 -9.77 -1.05
C ILE A 586 14.01 -10.06 -0.97
N ASN A 587 13.25 -9.46 -0.05
CA ASN A 587 11.82 -9.72 0.10
C ASN A 587 11.00 -9.13 -1.04
N VAL A 588 11.41 -7.98 -1.59
CA VAL A 588 10.77 -7.37 -2.76
C VAL A 588 11.05 -8.20 -4.01
N SER A 589 12.30 -8.60 -4.22
CA SER A 589 12.69 -9.39 -5.40
C SER A 589 12.12 -10.82 -5.36
N THR A 590 12.15 -11.50 -4.21
CA THR A 590 11.52 -12.83 -4.03
C THR A 590 9.99 -12.78 -4.18
N ARG A 591 9.34 -11.67 -3.79
CA ARG A 591 7.90 -11.47 -4.06
C ARG A 591 7.61 -11.34 -5.55
N ALA A 592 8.45 -10.61 -6.30
CA ALA A 592 8.34 -10.51 -7.75
C ALA A 592 8.55 -11.86 -8.46
N TRP A 593 9.48 -12.69 -7.98
CA TRP A 593 9.65 -14.08 -8.43
C TRP A 593 8.37 -14.90 -8.19
N LYS A 594 7.83 -14.88 -6.95
CA LYS A 594 6.60 -15.57 -6.55
C LYS A 594 5.41 -15.19 -7.44
N GLU A 595 5.19 -13.90 -7.65
CA GLU A 595 4.10 -13.39 -8.49
C GLU A 595 4.23 -13.87 -9.95
N GLU A 596 5.44 -13.90 -10.49
CA GLU A 596 5.71 -14.33 -11.86
C GLU A 596 5.55 -15.84 -12.04
N MET A 597 6.02 -16.65 -11.09
CA MET A 597 5.78 -18.11 -11.09
C MET A 597 4.29 -18.44 -11.10
N ASN A 598 3.50 -17.76 -10.25
CA ASN A 598 2.04 -17.88 -10.22
C ASN A 598 1.43 -17.48 -11.57
N ARG A 599 1.85 -16.34 -12.15
CA ARG A 599 1.39 -15.86 -13.47
C ARG A 599 1.71 -16.84 -14.60
N LEU A 600 2.82 -17.57 -14.49
CA LEU A 600 3.27 -18.57 -15.46
C LEU A 600 2.63 -19.97 -15.28
N GLY A 601 1.85 -20.14 -14.21
CA GLY A 601 1.03 -21.31 -13.92
C GLY A 601 1.59 -22.29 -12.87
N TYR A 602 2.63 -21.92 -12.11
CA TYR A 602 3.22 -22.75 -11.06
C TYR A 602 3.03 -22.06 -9.70
N GLY A 603 2.11 -22.60 -8.88
CA GLY A 603 1.74 -22.02 -7.58
C GLY A 603 2.22 -22.80 -6.35
N ASP A 604 2.72 -24.03 -6.54
CA ASP A 604 3.26 -24.86 -5.46
C ASP A 604 4.73 -24.49 -5.19
N LEU A 605 4.93 -23.38 -4.47
CA LEU A 605 6.22 -22.73 -4.31
C LEU A 605 6.83 -22.94 -2.92
N VAL A 606 8.12 -23.27 -2.87
CA VAL A 606 8.92 -23.36 -1.63
C VAL A 606 10.16 -22.47 -1.74
N TYR A 607 10.60 -21.91 -0.62
CA TYR A 607 11.77 -21.04 -0.52
C TYR A 607 12.86 -21.78 0.26
N TYR A 608 13.95 -22.14 -0.42
CA TYR A 608 15.12 -22.75 0.20
C TYR A 608 16.17 -21.68 0.52
N THR A 609 16.74 -21.72 1.72
CA THR A 609 17.81 -20.82 2.17
C THR A 609 18.40 -21.32 3.51
N MET A 610 19.60 -20.84 3.88
CA MET A 610 20.21 -21.17 5.16
C MET A 610 19.45 -20.55 6.34
N ALA A 611 19.43 -21.23 7.48
CA ALA A 611 18.79 -20.75 8.70
C ALA A 611 19.21 -19.34 9.14
N SER A 612 20.45 -18.92 8.87
CA SER A 612 20.98 -17.59 9.21
C SER A 612 20.39 -16.44 8.38
N TRP A 613 19.75 -16.74 7.24
CA TRP A 613 19.10 -15.72 6.40
C TRP A 613 17.68 -15.38 6.87
N LEU A 614 17.06 -16.21 7.72
CA LEU A 614 15.69 -16.02 8.19
C LEU A 614 15.60 -14.95 9.28
N ASP A 615 14.56 -14.11 9.23
CA ASP A 615 14.24 -13.09 10.23
C ASP A 615 14.15 -13.62 11.67
N ILE A 616 13.57 -14.82 11.85
CA ILE A 616 13.53 -15.55 13.13
C ILE A 616 14.90 -15.97 13.70
N LYS A 617 15.98 -15.77 12.93
CA LYS A 617 17.39 -15.94 13.33
C LYS A 617 18.21 -14.66 13.17
N GLY A 618 17.57 -13.51 12.91
CA GLY A 618 18.21 -12.21 12.72
C GLY A 618 18.66 -11.90 11.29
N GLY A 619 18.26 -12.72 10.31
CA GLY A 619 18.55 -12.51 8.89
C GLY A 619 17.56 -11.56 8.19
N LYS A 620 17.72 -11.41 6.86
CA LYS A 620 16.94 -10.47 6.02
C LYS A 620 15.65 -11.05 5.40
N VAL A 621 15.49 -12.38 5.38
CA VAL A 621 14.37 -13.05 4.69
C VAL A 621 13.18 -13.19 5.63
N SER A 622 12.04 -12.60 5.25
CA SER A 622 10.85 -12.53 6.08
C SER A 622 10.04 -13.82 6.06
N THR A 623 10.06 -14.59 7.17
CA THR A 623 9.26 -15.81 7.29
C THR A 623 7.77 -15.51 7.43
N SER A 624 7.39 -14.33 7.95
CA SER A 624 6.00 -13.87 7.98
C SER A 624 5.44 -13.53 6.58
N THR A 625 6.22 -12.88 5.72
CA THR A 625 5.80 -12.50 4.35
C THR A 625 5.55 -13.72 3.45
N PHE A 626 6.40 -14.74 3.55
CA PHE A 626 6.33 -15.92 2.68
C PHE A 626 5.63 -17.12 3.33
N GLY A 627 5.42 -17.08 4.64
CA GLY A 627 4.82 -18.14 5.46
C GLY A 627 5.84 -19.23 5.80
N MET A 628 6.09 -19.46 7.09
CA MET A 628 7.09 -20.44 7.55
C MET A 628 6.92 -21.83 6.90
N SER A 629 5.68 -22.31 6.77
CA SER A 629 5.33 -23.59 6.14
C SER A 629 5.61 -23.67 4.62
N ASN A 630 6.20 -22.64 4.03
CA ASN A 630 6.74 -22.63 2.66
C ASN A 630 8.28 -22.57 2.61
N PHE A 631 8.98 -22.68 3.75
CA PHE A 631 10.44 -22.70 3.77
C PHE A 631 11.00 -24.12 3.80
N TRP A 632 12.08 -24.32 3.06
CA TRP A 632 12.95 -25.47 3.19
C TRP A 632 14.28 -24.96 3.75
N VAL A 633 14.55 -25.25 5.03
CA VAL A 633 15.64 -24.57 5.76
C VAL A 633 16.91 -25.43 5.72
N ALA A 634 18.05 -24.86 5.34
CA ALA A 634 19.34 -25.54 5.52
C ALA A 634 19.94 -25.24 6.90
N HIS A 635 20.25 -26.28 7.69
CA HIS A 635 20.97 -26.14 8.96
C HIS A 635 21.62 -27.47 9.38
N TYR A 636 22.94 -27.57 9.20
CA TYR A 636 23.71 -28.75 9.63
C TYR A 636 24.16 -28.60 11.08
N VAL A 637 23.34 -29.11 12.01
CA VAL A 637 23.56 -28.96 13.47
C VAL A 637 24.87 -29.58 13.99
N TYR A 638 25.47 -30.50 13.23
CA TYR A 638 26.80 -31.09 13.50
C TYR A 638 27.84 -30.75 12.41
N GLY A 639 27.61 -29.68 11.65
CA GLY A 639 28.41 -29.32 10.49
C GLY A 639 28.47 -30.43 9.45
N TYR A 640 29.64 -30.63 8.82
CA TYR A 640 29.89 -31.68 7.82
C TYR A 640 30.05 -33.09 8.43
N THR A 641 29.39 -33.37 9.55
CA THR A 641 29.29 -34.72 10.13
C THR A 641 27.93 -35.29 9.74
N TYR A 642 27.90 -36.52 9.22
CA TYR A 642 26.64 -37.17 8.86
C TYR A 642 25.73 -37.30 10.09
N LEU A 643 24.51 -36.80 9.93
CA LEU A 643 23.40 -36.91 10.87
C LEU A 643 22.41 -37.90 10.27
N ASP A 644 22.05 -38.96 11.01
CA ASP A 644 21.14 -39.97 10.51
C ASP A 644 19.66 -39.56 10.61
N GLN A 645 18.82 -40.26 9.85
CA GLN A 645 17.37 -40.06 9.78
C GLN A 645 16.65 -40.13 11.15
N GLU A 646 17.01 -41.08 12.01
CA GLU A 646 16.34 -41.28 13.31
C GLU A 646 16.66 -40.12 14.26
N THR A 647 17.93 -39.70 14.30
CA THR A 647 18.37 -38.54 15.07
C THR A 647 17.80 -37.23 14.51
N ALA A 648 17.76 -37.03 13.19
CA ALA A 648 17.13 -35.86 12.56
C ALA A 648 15.63 -35.77 12.90
N LYS A 649 14.90 -36.88 12.80
CA LYS A 649 13.49 -36.96 13.20
C LYS A 649 13.27 -36.64 14.68
N SER A 650 14.15 -37.13 15.55
CA SER A 650 14.12 -36.87 17.00
C SER A 650 14.36 -35.38 17.33
N LEU A 651 15.24 -34.71 16.59
CA LEU A 651 15.52 -33.28 16.76
C LEU A 651 14.37 -32.38 16.29
N ALA A 652 13.68 -32.75 15.19
CA ALA A 652 12.53 -32.03 14.64
C ALA A 652 12.75 -30.52 14.43
N TYR A 653 13.96 -30.10 14.03
CA TYR A 653 14.27 -28.68 13.82
C TYR A 653 13.46 -28.10 12.67
N TYR A 654 12.87 -26.93 12.89
CA TYR A 654 12.00 -26.25 11.92
C TYR A 654 10.76 -27.08 11.54
N SER A 655 10.17 -27.83 12.48
CA SER A 655 8.94 -28.61 12.28
C SER A 655 7.72 -27.81 11.78
N SER A 656 7.73 -26.48 11.87
CA SER A 656 6.73 -25.57 11.31
C SER A 656 7.03 -25.10 9.87
N ALA A 657 8.15 -25.53 9.29
CA ALA A 657 8.56 -25.26 7.92
C ALA A 657 8.01 -26.30 6.93
N ALA A 658 8.27 -26.14 5.63
CA ALA A 658 7.98 -27.18 4.64
C ALA A 658 8.92 -28.39 4.80
N ALA A 659 10.21 -28.11 5.01
CA ALA A 659 11.27 -29.11 5.13
C ALA A 659 12.51 -28.58 5.86
N TRP A 660 13.39 -29.48 6.29
CA TRP A 660 14.73 -29.16 6.82
C TRP A 660 15.80 -30.03 6.13
N GLN A 661 16.81 -29.40 5.54
CA GLN A 661 18.04 -30.06 5.08
C GLN A 661 19.00 -30.16 6.26
N TYR A 662 19.21 -31.39 6.73
CA TYR A 662 19.89 -31.66 7.99
C TYR A 662 21.33 -32.19 7.81
N THR A 663 21.69 -32.64 6.60
CA THR A 663 23.05 -33.06 6.26
C THR A 663 23.30 -32.94 4.76
N ASN A 664 24.55 -32.67 4.38
CA ASN A 664 25.06 -32.63 3.01
C ASN A 664 26.07 -33.75 2.69
N VAL A 665 26.19 -34.73 3.59
CA VAL A 665 27.19 -35.80 3.55
C VAL A 665 26.52 -37.17 3.76
N SER A 666 25.32 -37.36 3.19
CA SER A 666 24.58 -38.61 3.33
C SER A 666 25.26 -39.75 2.55
N PRO A 667 25.68 -40.85 3.21
CA PRO A 667 26.45 -41.94 2.60
C PRO A 667 25.55 -42.98 1.90
N LYS A 668 24.31 -42.63 1.53
CA LYS A 668 23.34 -43.55 0.94
C LYS A 668 23.66 -43.96 -0.51
N LEU A 669 24.51 -43.20 -1.20
CA LEU A 669 25.14 -43.53 -2.48
C LEU A 669 26.68 -43.50 -2.35
N SER A 670 27.40 -43.78 -3.44
CA SER A 670 28.87 -43.77 -3.51
C SER A 670 29.48 -42.35 -3.55
N HIS A 671 28.64 -41.32 -3.58
CA HIS A 671 28.97 -39.91 -3.54
C HIS A 671 28.03 -39.23 -2.55
N ASP A 672 28.50 -38.13 -1.95
CA ASP A 672 27.74 -37.39 -0.95
C ASP A 672 26.42 -36.86 -1.54
N LEU A 673 25.39 -36.87 -0.69
CA LEU A 673 24.06 -36.37 -0.99
C LEU A 673 23.56 -35.45 0.11
N ASP A 674 22.81 -34.44 -0.30
CA ASP A 674 21.97 -33.62 0.56
C ASP A 674 20.71 -34.41 0.94
N GLU A 675 20.40 -34.46 2.24
CA GLU A 675 19.27 -35.23 2.77
C GLU A 675 18.38 -34.40 3.70
N ASN A 676 17.07 -34.62 3.53
CA ASN A 676 16.02 -33.72 3.97
C ASN A 676 14.87 -34.48 4.62
N ILE A 677 14.22 -33.82 5.57
CA ILE A 677 12.95 -34.25 6.17
C ILE A 677 11.80 -33.39 5.62
N ASP A 678 10.74 -34.03 5.11
CA ASP A 678 9.50 -33.35 4.70
C ASP A 678 8.51 -33.31 5.88
N TYR A 679 8.08 -32.10 6.25
CA TYR A 679 7.10 -31.86 7.32
C TYR A 679 5.67 -31.65 6.78
N THR A 680 5.51 -31.50 5.46
CA THR A 680 4.23 -31.09 4.83
C THR A 680 3.68 -32.08 3.81
N GLY A 681 4.45 -33.11 3.46
CA GLY A 681 4.10 -34.07 2.40
C GLY A 681 4.19 -33.47 0.98
N ARG A 682 4.83 -32.30 0.83
CA ARG A 682 4.97 -31.62 -0.47
C ARG A 682 6.06 -32.28 -1.33
N PHE A 683 7.17 -32.69 -0.74
CA PHE A 683 8.28 -33.35 -1.40
C PHE A 683 8.13 -34.87 -1.50
N THR A 684 7.28 -35.48 -0.67
CA THR A 684 7.12 -36.95 -0.57
C THR A 684 5.71 -37.47 -0.87
N TRP A 685 5.54 -38.80 -0.91
CA TRP A 685 4.26 -39.49 -1.17
C TRP A 685 3.45 -39.77 0.08
#